data_AF-A0A7E4W4E9-F1
#
_entry.id   AF-A0A7E4W4E9-F1
#
_cell.length_a   1.000
_cell.length_b   1.000
_cell.length_c   1.000
_cell.angle_alpha   90.00
_cell.angle_beta   90.00
_cell.angle_gamma   90.00
#
_symmetry.space_group_name_H-M   'P 1'
#
loop_
_entity.id
_entity.type
_entity.pdbx_description
1 polymer ?
#
loop_
_entity_poly.entity_id
_entity_poly.type
_entity_poly.pdbx_seq_one_letter_code
_entity_poly.pdbx_strand_id
1 'polypeptide(L)'
;MDFNSLTVVQLREKLSEFGLSKVGNKADLVARLEEQRAQMGMGIAATGSSSQTSTNSEDLIMNMKSINLAVNSSNPWEKMTVPQLKEEVAKYGIKVTGSRLKADYLIALQSYFKTDLNDRPDFHHVRHRNLRVLMIAEKPSMGREIAKVLANRRYIREYKTSDGKLSVSEFQGSLFGYSADFRVSSTFGHIFSESFHKDVPRNADEELFDAKIVKVPCDDSHDLPKALAEIADGVDAIVLWLDCDLEGEAICYEVLDCVRDVINRPPSGNVMDVVFRARFSAADEATDAMERLQKPDFRQCLAARAKHDLDLRIGVAMSKYQTYTLRRYLRGLDIPHISYGPCQIPCLTFCVDAQEAVEKHLRSYNYHIVVKLELDGTVVDAKSNLFKDKAEAEECLRRIQRAQQAQVVNVERKSHVKRAPPALNTVALLKLCSTQLGIGPKDAMQVAERLYTSGLISYPRTETTRYPAHLRLRERHRGIRENIPSIGDDVEYMDWEAAEKAPRDGVDAGDHPPIMPTGKSGHLRLNPKETRVYEMICRHFLASLMPSERYHSDTVVFAADGVEVSRTVQGIDDMGFASVISWQRANIDPGKRLDFTPMKGQSVRILNVKMTETPAPSPMLLNEAQLMDLMEKHRIGTDASIPGHVDNIIKRKYVIVHPETRRITPTTLGRTLINVYRKCVPQLAEPQLRAQMEVQLMKIAKGEHDFEEVRVHVLNAFRVQFKLFKESFHNYCPSFEPCFEKDPNFVDFNNRGAGSGPNRNGGFDKRKYDGPSDAGFEKRRNLGPSKPEFDERKRNDLPKYEAFDSRRNDAPKNQGFEKRGNDGASNPNLEKLGSRFRGAQDDAKGFFNPPTLNRDAFKPRFNPPPPQRRRSPTPPTKKIPLPPPVVDVKPQIPSARVQPQPRPAPPPVITIPGRIPKQEVKPIPQKRPPPPPPVAAPPPSAPWHAQTPAAPAAPWHRESAAVPAGRYQLPPPPPPPSVARKRLAKKNPDPVVPCYDIADDDDDSDYNPPNRPKKKR
;
A
#
# COMPACT_ATOMS: atom_id res chain seq x y z
N MET A 1 -12.03 32.85 -9.73
CA MET A 1 -12.31 31.42 -9.95
C MET A 1 -11.15 30.87 -10.75
N ASP A 2 -10.65 29.67 -10.46
CA ASP A 2 -9.70 28.99 -11.36
C ASP A 2 -10.49 28.13 -12.34
N PHE A 3 -10.39 28.42 -13.63
CA PHE A 3 -11.10 27.65 -14.65
C PHE A 3 -10.47 26.27 -14.89
N ASN A 4 -9.21 26.03 -14.51
CA ASN A 4 -8.58 24.72 -14.60
C ASN A 4 -9.22 23.69 -13.64
N SER A 5 -9.75 24.13 -12.50
CA SER A 5 -10.51 23.28 -11.57
C SER A 5 -11.83 22.75 -12.13
N LEU A 6 -12.41 23.36 -13.18
CA LEU A 6 -13.74 23.03 -13.69
C LEU A 6 -13.75 21.81 -14.64
N THR A 7 -14.90 21.13 -14.70
CA THR A 7 -15.15 20.08 -15.71
C THR A 7 -15.44 20.67 -17.10
N VAL A 8 -15.30 19.89 -18.16
CA VAL A 8 -15.61 20.30 -19.54
C VAL A 8 -17.08 20.72 -19.71
N VAL A 9 -17.99 20.16 -18.92
CA VAL A 9 -19.41 20.55 -18.90
C VAL A 9 -19.55 21.96 -18.31
N GLN A 10 -19.04 22.19 -17.11
CA GLN A 10 -19.07 23.49 -16.43
C GLN A 10 -18.37 24.60 -17.22
N LEU A 11 -17.28 24.27 -17.94
CA LEU A 11 -16.61 25.21 -18.86
C LEU A 11 -17.50 25.60 -20.04
N ARG A 12 -18.25 24.65 -20.63
CA ARG A 12 -19.21 24.92 -21.72
C ARG A 12 -20.48 25.63 -21.25
N GLU A 13 -20.87 25.45 -19.99
CA GLU A 13 -21.93 26.24 -19.34
C GLU A 13 -21.46 27.68 -19.12
N LYS A 14 -20.28 27.89 -18.52
CA LYS A 14 -19.65 29.22 -18.37
C LYS A 14 -19.43 29.95 -19.69
N LEU A 15 -18.98 29.27 -20.73
CA LEU A 15 -18.89 29.86 -22.08
C LEU A 15 -20.27 30.26 -22.64
N SER A 16 -21.35 29.58 -22.22
CA SER A 16 -22.73 29.99 -22.55
C SER A 16 -23.14 31.30 -21.89
N GLU A 17 -22.70 31.57 -20.66
CA GLU A 17 -22.99 32.81 -19.92
C GLU A 17 -22.46 34.05 -20.66
N PHE A 18 -21.35 33.87 -21.40
CA PHE A 18 -20.68 34.93 -22.18
C PHE A 18 -20.94 34.85 -23.70
N GLY A 19 -21.83 33.95 -24.16
CA GLY A 19 -22.13 33.79 -25.60
C GLY A 19 -21.00 33.20 -26.45
N LEU A 20 -19.97 32.63 -25.82
CA LEU A 20 -18.74 32.17 -26.47
C LEU A 20 -18.86 30.73 -27.02
N SER A 21 -18.04 30.42 -28.03
CA SER A 21 -18.01 29.09 -28.65
C SER A 21 -17.66 27.99 -27.65
N LYS A 22 -18.44 26.89 -27.67
CA LYS A 22 -18.31 25.72 -26.79
C LYS A 22 -17.47 24.58 -27.39
N VAL A 23 -16.97 24.75 -28.61
CA VAL A 23 -16.19 23.74 -29.36
C VAL A 23 -14.73 23.75 -28.91
N GLY A 24 -14.11 22.57 -28.77
CA GLY A 24 -12.72 22.41 -28.34
C GLY A 24 -12.53 21.41 -27.20
N ASN A 25 -11.27 21.14 -26.89
CA ASN A 25 -10.81 20.39 -25.73
C ASN A 25 -10.77 21.28 -24.47
N LYS A 26 -10.44 20.71 -23.29
CA LYS A 26 -10.46 21.46 -22.02
C LYS A 26 -9.57 22.72 -22.02
N ALA A 27 -8.37 22.66 -22.58
CA ALA A 27 -7.46 23.80 -22.63
C ALA A 27 -8.04 24.94 -23.49
N ASP A 28 -8.57 24.63 -24.67
CA ASP A 28 -9.16 25.65 -25.57
C ASP A 28 -10.36 26.38 -24.92
N LEU A 29 -11.10 25.69 -24.05
CA LEU A 29 -12.26 26.23 -23.33
C LEU A 29 -11.84 27.07 -22.11
N VAL A 30 -10.79 26.65 -21.39
CA VAL A 30 -10.17 27.43 -20.31
C VAL A 30 -9.54 28.72 -20.86
N ALA A 31 -8.79 28.62 -21.96
CA ALA A 31 -8.12 29.76 -22.60
C ALA A 31 -9.12 30.86 -22.96
N ARG A 32 -10.26 30.52 -23.58
CA ARG A 32 -11.34 31.48 -23.89
C ARG A 32 -11.98 32.14 -22.67
N LEU A 33 -12.06 31.43 -21.53
CA LEU A 33 -12.60 32.02 -20.29
C LEU A 33 -11.59 32.93 -19.59
N GLU A 34 -10.29 32.60 -19.62
CA GLU A 34 -9.25 33.53 -19.14
C GLU A 34 -9.07 34.74 -20.09
N GLU A 35 -9.23 34.56 -21.40
CA GLU A 35 -9.25 35.66 -22.38
C GLU A 35 -10.44 36.60 -22.15
N GLN A 36 -11.66 36.06 -22.01
CA GLN A 36 -12.85 36.85 -21.67
C GLN A 36 -12.70 37.58 -20.33
N ARG A 37 -12.05 36.95 -19.34
CA ARG A 37 -11.71 37.56 -18.05
C ARG A 37 -10.67 38.67 -18.18
N ALA A 38 -9.68 38.53 -19.06
CA ALA A 38 -8.70 39.57 -19.36
C ALA A 38 -9.34 40.76 -20.06
N GLN A 39 -10.23 40.52 -21.04
CA GLN A 39 -11.00 41.57 -21.71
C GLN A 39 -11.90 42.34 -20.72
N MET A 40 -12.62 41.64 -19.82
CA MET A 40 -13.35 42.28 -18.73
C MET A 40 -12.45 42.90 -17.63
N GLY A 41 -11.14 42.65 -17.67
CA GLY A 41 -10.14 43.18 -16.74
C GLY A 41 -9.40 44.43 -17.21
N MET A 42 -9.47 44.78 -18.50
CA MET A 42 -8.79 45.96 -19.07
C MET A 42 -9.55 47.27 -18.79
N GLY A 43 -9.83 47.54 -17.51
CA GLY A 43 -10.62 48.67 -17.01
C GLY A 43 -9.85 49.73 -16.20
N ILE A 44 -8.51 49.68 -16.15
CA ILE A 44 -7.62 50.73 -15.63
C ILE A 44 -6.38 50.81 -16.53
N ALA A 45 -5.96 52.02 -16.90
CA ALA A 45 -4.87 52.26 -17.84
C ALA A 45 -3.49 52.40 -17.18
N ALA A 46 -2.42 52.18 -17.96
CA ALA A 46 -1.04 52.50 -17.63
C ALA A 46 -0.39 53.26 -18.80
N THR A 47 0.49 54.23 -18.50
CA THR A 47 1.05 55.15 -19.50
C THR A 47 2.58 55.29 -19.41
N GLY A 48 3.30 54.71 -20.37
CA GLY A 48 4.73 54.96 -20.65
C GLY A 48 5.74 54.44 -19.61
N SER A 49 7.04 54.39 -19.90
CA SER A 49 7.72 54.41 -21.21
C SER A 49 9.16 53.88 -21.06
N SER A 50 9.81 53.52 -22.17
CA SER A 50 11.13 52.86 -22.21
C SER A 50 12.35 53.80 -22.09
N SER A 51 13.42 53.35 -21.43
CA SER A 51 14.82 53.63 -21.84
C SER A 51 15.81 52.68 -21.14
N GLN A 52 16.96 52.41 -21.79
CA GLN A 52 18.06 51.59 -21.26
C GLN A 52 19.11 52.45 -20.55
N THR A 53 19.78 51.90 -19.53
CA THR A 53 21.19 52.19 -19.20
C THR A 53 21.80 51.01 -18.46
N SER A 54 23.06 50.68 -18.77
CA SER A 54 23.80 49.53 -18.21
C SER A 54 24.94 49.97 -17.29
N THR A 55 25.07 49.36 -16.12
CA THR A 55 26.37 49.18 -15.41
C THR A 55 26.27 48.10 -14.33
N ASN A 56 27.21 47.16 -14.37
CA ASN A 56 27.76 46.34 -13.28
C ASN A 56 26.84 45.97 -12.09
N SER A 57 26.24 44.77 -12.11
CA SER A 57 25.62 44.17 -10.91
C SER A 57 25.66 42.64 -10.83
N GLU A 58 26.40 41.93 -11.69
CA GLU A 58 26.33 40.45 -11.76
C GLU A 58 27.17 39.75 -10.68
N ASP A 59 28.37 40.26 -10.35
CA ASP A 59 29.24 39.68 -9.31
C ASP A 59 28.63 39.70 -7.89
N LEU A 60 27.65 40.59 -7.64
CA LEU A 60 26.95 40.70 -6.36
C LEU A 60 25.75 39.74 -6.23
N ILE A 61 25.31 39.10 -7.32
CA ILE A 61 24.11 38.24 -7.33
C ILE A 61 24.45 36.75 -7.09
N MET A 62 25.69 36.32 -7.38
CA MET A 62 26.14 34.93 -7.17
C MET A 62 26.17 34.52 -5.68
N ASN A 63 26.59 35.39 -4.76
CA ASN A 63 26.79 35.03 -3.35
C ASN A 63 25.51 34.99 -2.47
N MET A 64 24.36 35.47 -2.96
CA MET A 64 23.11 35.47 -2.17
C MET A 64 22.14 34.31 -2.46
N LYS A 65 22.40 33.48 -3.49
CA LYS A 65 21.51 32.33 -3.83
C LYS A 65 21.86 31.04 -3.10
N SER A 66 23.04 30.93 -2.49
CA SER A 66 23.57 29.67 -1.92
C SER A 66 23.11 29.36 -0.49
N ILE A 67 22.22 30.17 0.11
CA ILE A 67 21.86 30.08 1.55
C ILE A 67 20.36 29.80 1.80
N ASN A 68 19.47 30.00 0.82
CA ASN A 68 18.01 29.87 1.00
C ASN A 68 17.36 28.85 0.04
N LEU A 69 17.47 27.55 0.34
CA LEU A 69 16.69 26.51 -0.37
C LEU A 69 16.39 25.24 0.47
N ALA A 70 15.93 25.39 1.72
CA ALA A 70 15.63 24.24 2.60
C ALA A 70 14.46 24.45 3.60
N VAL A 71 13.43 25.23 3.25
CA VAL A 71 12.16 25.28 4.00
C VAL A 71 11.00 25.16 3.02
N ASN A 72 10.13 24.18 3.21
CA ASN A 72 8.92 24.02 2.37
C ASN A 72 7.69 23.57 3.18
N SER A 73 7.54 24.09 4.40
CA SER A 73 6.20 24.48 4.85
C SER A 73 6.00 25.92 4.39
N SER A 74 4.99 26.20 3.57
CA SER A 74 4.81 27.55 3.00
C SER A 74 4.48 28.52 4.13
N ASN A 75 5.43 29.36 4.52
CA ASN A 75 5.33 30.20 5.69
C ASN A 75 4.20 31.24 5.45
N PRO A 76 3.27 31.47 6.41
CA PRO A 76 2.15 32.39 6.19
C PRO A 76 2.60 33.78 5.74
N TRP A 77 3.76 34.26 6.18
CA TRP A 77 4.34 35.55 5.80
C TRP A 77 4.77 35.59 4.32
N GLU A 78 5.17 34.46 3.71
CA GLU A 78 5.55 34.40 2.30
C GLU A 78 4.39 34.69 1.34
N LYS A 79 3.14 34.54 1.80
CA LYS A 79 1.93 34.86 1.03
C LYS A 79 1.42 36.29 1.29
N MET A 80 1.93 36.98 2.31
CA MET A 80 1.55 38.35 2.65
C MET A 80 2.13 39.39 1.68
N THR A 81 1.44 40.52 1.54
CA THR A 81 1.92 41.71 0.82
C THR A 81 2.82 42.58 1.70
N VAL A 82 3.58 43.52 1.12
CA VAL A 82 4.45 44.43 1.90
C VAL A 82 3.68 45.24 2.98
N PRO A 83 2.47 45.78 2.73
CA PRO A 83 1.68 46.42 3.78
C PRO A 83 1.31 45.48 4.93
N GLN A 84 0.86 44.26 4.62
CA GLN A 84 0.52 43.25 5.64
C GLN A 84 1.76 42.83 6.44
N LEU A 85 2.90 42.62 5.79
CA LEU A 85 4.16 42.33 6.46
C LEU A 85 4.63 43.47 7.36
N LYS A 86 4.43 44.73 6.94
CA LYS A 86 4.75 45.91 7.73
C LYS A 86 3.85 46.04 8.97
N GLU A 87 2.56 45.70 8.84
CA GLU A 87 1.62 45.63 9.96
C GLU A 87 1.99 44.48 10.92
N GLU A 88 2.34 43.30 10.39
CA GLU A 88 2.76 42.14 11.17
C GLU A 88 4.06 42.43 11.96
N VAL A 89 5.08 42.96 11.29
CA VAL A 89 6.34 43.45 11.88
C VAL A 89 6.10 44.48 12.99
N ALA A 90 5.10 45.37 12.82
CA ALA A 90 4.76 46.37 13.82
C ALA A 90 4.10 45.78 15.08
N LYS A 91 3.33 44.68 14.98
CA LYS A 91 2.76 43.98 16.16
C LYS A 91 3.84 43.49 17.13
N TYR A 92 5.00 43.09 16.60
CA TYR A 92 6.16 42.62 17.36
C TYR A 92 7.15 43.74 17.72
N GLY A 93 6.82 45.01 17.43
CA GLY A 93 7.68 46.16 17.75
C GLY A 93 8.95 46.29 16.91
N ILE A 94 9.10 45.48 15.86
CA ILE A 94 10.32 45.37 15.04
C ILE A 94 10.47 46.62 14.16
N LYS A 95 11.61 47.32 14.27
CA LYS A 95 11.90 48.53 13.48
C LYS A 95 12.68 48.19 12.19
N VAL A 96 11.95 47.96 11.09
CA VAL A 96 12.55 47.86 9.75
C VAL A 96 12.84 49.26 9.21
N THR A 97 14.11 49.69 9.29
CA THR A 97 14.56 51.01 8.83
C THR A 97 15.01 50.99 7.38
N GLY A 98 14.45 51.89 6.56
CA GLY A 98 15.05 52.32 5.30
C GLY A 98 14.58 51.65 4.01
N SER A 99 13.79 50.57 4.04
CA SER A 99 13.47 49.79 2.84
C SER A 99 11.97 49.55 2.55
N ARG A 100 11.69 49.18 1.30
CA ARG A 100 10.34 48.92 0.75
C ARG A 100 10.17 47.49 0.19
N LEU A 101 11.20 46.64 0.25
CA LEU A 101 11.16 45.32 -0.38
C LEU A 101 10.60 44.26 0.56
N LYS A 102 9.79 43.35 0.03
CA LYS A 102 9.20 42.22 0.77
C LYS A 102 10.26 41.36 1.48
N ALA A 103 11.42 41.19 0.86
CA ALA A 103 12.54 40.44 1.42
C ALA A 103 12.96 40.97 2.80
N ASP A 104 13.00 42.29 3.00
CA ASP A 104 13.55 42.86 4.24
C ASP A 104 12.61 42.69 5.43
N TYR A 105 11.28 42.76 5.21
CA TYR A 105 10.28 42.47 6.25
C TYR A 105 10.23 40.97 6.55
N LEU A 106 10.41 40.10 5.54
CA LEU A 106 10.55 38.66 5.76
C LEU A 106 11.84 38.32 6.52
N ILE A 107 12.98 38.93 6.16
CA ILE A 107 14.25 38.79 6.89
C ILE A 107 14.12 39.35 8.30
N ALA A 108 13.40 40.45 8.51
CA ALA A 108 13.18 41.00 9.85
C ALA A 108 12.33 40.07 10.73
N LEU A 109 11.25 39.48 10.20
CA LEU A 109 10.47 38.45 10.91
C LEU A 109 11.30 37.18 11.15
N GLN A 110 11.94 36.64 10.11
CA GLN A 110 12.78 35.44 10.21
C GLN A 110 13.99 35.64 11.13
N SER A 111 14.56 36.84 11.18
CA SER A 111 15.66 37.20 12.07
C SER A 111 15.17 37.36 13.51
N TYR A 112 14.05 38.07 13.74
CA TYR A 112 13.39 38.15 15.04
C TYR A 112 13.11 36.76 15.61
N PHE A 113 12.42 35.91 14.86
CA PHE A 113 12.14 34.52 15.26
C PHE A 113 13.37 33.58 15.24
N LYS A 114 14.53 34.00 14.69
CA LYS A 114 15.82 33.32 14.89
C LYS A 114 16.53 33.78 16.16
N THR A 115 16.50 35.06 16.50
CA THR A 115 17.06 35.58 17.75
C THR A 115 16.25 35.18 18.97
N ASP A 116 14.93 35.05 18.81
CA ASP A 116 13.97 34.59 19.83
C ASP A 116 14.14 33.08 20.16
N LEU A 117 14.91 32.32 19.36
CA LEU A 117 15.35 30.97 19.75
C LEU A 117 16.40 31.00 20.88
N ASN A 118 17.19 32.07 20.99
CA ASN A 118 18.13 32.23 22.11
C ASN A 118 17.47 32.90 23.33
N ASP A 119 16.46 33.76 23.13
CA ASP A 119 15.72 34.46 24.22
C ASP A 119 14.39 33.76 24.59
N ARG A 120 14.34 32.43 24.50
CA ARG A 120 13.15 31.60 24.81
C ARG A 120 12.75 31.75 26.29
N PRO A 121 11.66 32.48 26.63
CA PRO A 121 11.33 32.80 28.02
C PRO A 121 11.06 31.55 28.86
N ASP A 122 10.55 30.48 28.23
CA ASP A 122 10.32 29.17 28.84
C ASP A 122 11.59 28.60 29.51
N PHE A 123 12.77 28.89 28.96
CA PHE A 123 14.07 28.38 29.40
C PHE A 123 14.93 29.42 30.14
N HIS A 124 14.43 30.63 30.39
CA HIS A 124 15.20 31.65 31.13
C HIS A 124 15.55 31.21 32.56
N HIS A 125 14.72 30.35 33.15
CA HIS A 125 14.95 29.74 34.45
C HIS A 125 16.12 28.74 34.49
N VAL A 126 16.68 28.32 33.34
CA VAL A 126 17.86 27.44 33.26
C VAL A 126 19.14 28.13 32.78
N ARG A 127 19.18 29.46 32.62
CA ARG A 127 20.38 30.21 32.14
C ARG A 127 21.69 29.98 32.93
N HIS A 128 21.62 29.34 34.09
CA HIS A 128 22.76 29.02 34.96
C HIS A 128 23.04 27.52 35.13
N ARG A 129 22.39 26.64 34.35
CA ARG A 129 22.63 25.19 34.34
C ARG A 129 22.34 24.58 32.96
N ASN A 130 22.68 23.31 32.76
CA ASN A 130 22.23 22.61 31.56
C ASN A 130 20.72 22.39 31.58
N LEU A 131 20.11 22.46 30.40
CA LEU A 131 18.74 22.07 30.12
C LEU A 131 18.67 20.53 30.09
N ARG A 132 17.85 19.91 30.94
CA ARG A 132 17.63 18.45 30.94
C ARG A 132 16.56 18.12 29.92
N VAL A 133 16.90 17.36 28.89
CA VAL A 133 16.01 17.08 27.75
C VAL A 133 15.78 15.58 27.62
N LEU A 134 14.51 15.15 27.70
CA LEU A 134 14.12 13.77 27.43
C LEU A 134 13.79 13.58 25.96
N MET A 135 14.29 12.50 25.37
CA MET A 135 14.09 12.15 23.96
C MET A 135 13.53 10.73 23.89
N ILE A 136 12.29 10.56 23.41
CA ILE A 136 11.61 9.26 23.37
C ILE A 136 11.40 8.81 21.93
N ALA A 137 12.04 7.70 21.54
CA ALA A 137 11.79 7.00 20.28
C ALA A 137 10.72 5.90 20.42
N GLU A 138 10.20 5.37 19.31
CA GLU A 138 9.21 4.28 19.39
C GLU A 138 9.83 2.94 19.85
N LYS A 139 11.07 2.67 19.40
CA LYS A 139 11.77 1.38 19.54
C LYS A 139 13.22 1.58 20.05
N PRO A 140 13.76 0.69 20.93
CA PRO A 140 15.09 0.90 21.54
C PRO A 140 16.27 0.92 20.55
N SER A 141 16.13 0.26 19.40
CA SER A 141 17.12 0.30 18.32
C SER A 141 17.21 1.71 17.71
N MET A 142 16.06 2.30 17.35
CA MET A 142 16.00 3.63 16.76
C MET A 142 16.50 4.71 17.74
N GLY A 143 16.11 4.64 19.02
CA GLY A 143 16.61 5.56 20.05
C GLY A 143 18.14 5.56 20.17
N ARG A 144 18.78 4.38 20.13
CA ARG A 144 20.25 4.29 20.17
C ARG A 144 20.93 4.81 18.90
N GLU A 145 20.34 4.63 17.72
CA GLU A 145 20.90 5.19 16.48
C GLU A 145 20.79 6.72 16.44
N ILE A 146 19.63 7.28 16.83
CA ILE A 146 19.45 8.73 16.98
C ILE A 146 20.45 9.31 17.99
N ALA A 147 20.63 8.65 19.14
CA ALA A 147 21.62 9.07 20.14
C ALA A 147 23.05 9.10 19.59
N LYS A 148 23.45 8.10 18.79
CA LYS A 148 24.79 8.06 18.14
C LYS A 148 24.99 9.21 17.15
N VAL A 149 23.98 9.51 16.34
CA VAL A 149 24.04 10.60 15.34
C VAL A 149 24.15 11.96 16.04
N LEU A 150 23.24 12.24 16.98
CA LEU A 150 23.20 13.54 17.69
C LEU A 150 24.36 13.75 18.66
N ALA A 151 24.86 12.69 19.30
CA ALA A 151 26.09 12.77 20.09
C ALA A 151 27.31 13.14 19.25
N ASN A 152 27.32 12.84 17.95
CA ASN A 152 28.39 13.15 16.99
C ASN A 152 29.80 12.83 17.56
N ARG A 153 30.05 11.54 17.80
CA ARG A 153 31.28 10.98 18.38
C ARG A 153 31.63 11.41 19.82
N ARG A 154 30.81 12.23 20.50
CA ARG A 154 30.93 12.44 21.95
C ARG A 154 30.67 11.14 22.71
N TYR A 155 31.17 11.05 23.94
CA TYR A 155 30.87 9.94 24.84
C TYR A 155 29.36 9.86 25.12
N ILE A 156 28.81 8.66 25.05
CA ILE A 156 27.44 8.32 25.44
C ILE A 156 27.53 7.42 26.68
N ARG A 157 26.86 7.82 27.75
CA ARG A 157 26.68 7.02 28.96
C ARG A 157 25.42 6.17 28.80
N GLU A 158 25.55 4.85 28.72
CA GLU A 158 24.38 3.96 28.72
C GLU A 158 24.10 3.39 30.12
N TYR A 159 22.83 3.39 30.51
CA TYR A 159 22.34 2.75 31.74
C TYR A 159 20.90 2.22 31.55
N LYS A 160 20.29 1.73 32.63
CA LYS A 160 18.90 1.26 32.67
C LYS A 160 18.13 1.90 33.84
N THR A 161 16.81 2.00 33.71
CA THR A 161 15.88 2.38 34.79
C THR A 161 15.97 1.44 36.00
N SER A 162 15.43 1.85 37.15
CA SER A 162 15.48 1.10 38.41
C SER A 162 14.92 -0.32 38.33
N ASP A 163 13.95 -0.54 37.44
CA ASP A 163 13.33 -1.83 37.13
C ASP A 163 14.10 -2.68 36.09
N GLY A 164 15.17 -2.14 35.52
CA GLY A 164 15.98 -2.75 34.46
C GLY A 164 15.33 -2.80 33.08
N LYS A 165 14.17 -2.15 32.87
CA LYS A 165 13.32 -2.35 31.67
C LYS A 165 13.69 -1.42 30.52
N LEU A 166 13.75 -0.11 30.76
CA LEU A 166 14.20 0.86 29.75
C LEU A 166 15.72 0.97 29.72
N SER A 167 16.26 1.16 28.52
CA SER A 167 17.65 1.63 28.34
C SER A 167 17.62 3.16 28.21
N VAL A 168 18.61 3.84 28.80
CA VAL A 168 18.81 5.28 28.63
C VAL A 168 20.22 5.55 28.15
N SER A 169 20.34 6.38 27.12
CA SER A 169 21.60 6.86 26.56
C SER A 169 21.73 8.37 26.86
N GLU A 170 22.63 8.73 27.77
CA GLU A 170 22.92 10.13 28.18
C GLU A 170 24.12 10.71 27.40
N PHE A 171 23.97 11.93 26.86
CA PHE A 171 25.07 12.70 26.24
C PHE A 171 24.83 14.22 26.32
N GLN A 172 25.89 15.01 26.15
CA GLN A 172 25.80 16.48 26.16
C GLN A 172 25.80 17.09 24.75
N GLY A 173 25.04 18.17 24.58
CA GLY A 173 24.98 18.95 23.34
C GLY A 173 24.32 20.30 23.56
N SER A 174 23.53 20.77 22.57
CA SER A 174 22.76 22.01 22.69
C SER A 174 21.38 21.87 22.06
N LEU A 175 20.41 22.60 22.62
CA LEU A 175 19.06 22.77 22.09
C LEU A 175 18.72 24.27 22.15
N PHE A 176 18.30 24.86 21.02
CA PHE A 176 17.99 26.29 20.88
C PHE A 176 19.10 27.23 21.42
N GLY A 177 20.38 26.86 21.27
CA GLY A 177 21.52 27.64 21.77
C GLY A 177 21.85 27.47 23.25
N TYR A 178 20.98 26.82 24.04
CA TYR A 178 21.24 26.45 25.44
C TYR A 178 22.08 25.16 25.50
N SER A 179 22.99 25.05 26.48
CA SER A 179 23.67 23.77 26.79
C SER A 179 22.64 22.76 27.31
N ALA A 180 22.68 21.53 26.81
CA ALA A 180 21.68 20.51 27.12
C ALA A 180 22.33 19.16 27.50
N ASP A 181 21.78 18.55 28.56
CA ASP A 181 22.00 17.14 28.91
C ASP A 181 20.83 16.34 28.33
N PHE A 182 21.10 15.56 27.29
CA PHE A 182 20.11 14.73 26.60
C PHE A 182 20.02 13.34 27.22
N ARG A 183 18.80 12.90 27.50
CA ARG A 183 18.46 11.51 27.86
C ARG A 183 17.64 10.89 26.74
N VAL A 184 18.21 9.94 26.00
CA VAL A 184 17.47 9.20 24.96
C VAL A 184 16.99 7.86 25.50
N SER A 185 15.70 7.58 25.34
CA SER A 185 15.09 6.28 25.64
C SER A 185 13.99 5.97 24.62
N SER A 186 13.14 4.98 24.87
CA SER A 186 12.06 4.60 23.95
C SER A 186 10.85 3.99 24.63
N THR A 187 9.75 3.89 23.88
CA THR A 187 8.68 2.92 24.13
C THR A 187 9.06 1.53 23.55
N PHE A 188 8.05 0.67 23.31
CA PHE A 188 8.17 -0.58 22.55
C PHE A 188 7.06 -0.69 21.49
N GLY A 189 6.69 0.43 20.86
CA GLY A 189 5.37 0.64 20.24
C GLY A 189 4.38 1.26 21.23
N HIS A 190 3.07 1.04 21.05
CA HIS A 190 2.02 1.55 21.94
C HIS A 190 2.25 1.16 23.41
N ILE A 191 2.06 2.14 24.29
CA ILE A 191 2.08 1.98 25.74
C ILE A 191 0.73 1.41 26.20
N PHE A 192 -0.36 1.83 25.55
CA PHE A 192 -1.73 1.45 25.90
C PHE A 192 -2.49 0.79 24.75
N SER A 193 -3.33 -0.17 25.11
CA SER A 193 -4.39 -0.73 24.29
C SER A 193 -5.74 -0.17 24.74
N GLU A 194 -6.71 -0.07 23.82
CA GLU A 194 -8.08 0.30 24.15
C GLU A 194 -8.93 -0.96 24.44
N SER A 195 -9.70 -0.93 25.52
CA SER A 195 -10.55 -2.04 25.96
C SER A 195 -11.84 -1.54 26.60
N PHE A 196 -12.88 -2.38 26.64
CA PHE A 196 -14.16 -2.03 27.28
C PHE A 196 -14.02 -1.97 28.80
N HIS A 197 -14.75 -1.03 29.43
CA HIS A 197 -14.79 -0.94 30.89
C HIS A 197 -15.34 -2.24 31.51
N LYS A 198 -14.79 -2.66 32.65
CA LYS A 198 -15.14 -3.92 33.34
C LYS A 198 -16.64 -4.08 33.68
N ASP A 199 -17.36 -2.96 33.79
CA ASP A 199 -18.80 -2.94 34.10
C ASP A 199 -19.69 -3.27 32.89
N VAL A 200 -19.13 -3.31 31.68
CA VAL A 200 -19.85 -3.63 30.44
C VAL A 200 -20.32 -5.09 30.49
N PRO A 201 -21.64 -5.38 30.39
CA PRO A 201 -22.15 -6.73 30.55
C PRO A 201 -21.52 -7.74 29.59
N ARG A 202 -21.18 -8.93 30.08
CA ARG A 202 -20.52 -9.97 29.26
C ARG A 202 -21.37 -10.35 28.03
N ASN A 203 -22.70 -10.31 28.18
CA ASN A 203 -23.71 -10.57 27.15
C ASN A 203 -24.08 -9.34 26.28
N ALA A 204 -23.57 -8.14 26.55
CA ALA A 204 -23.84 -6.95 25.73
C ALA A 204 -23.39 -7.17 24.27
N ASP A 205 -24.16 -6.68 23.31
CA ASP A 205 -23.87 -6.79 21.88
C ASP A 205 -24.05 -5.46 21.13
N GLU A 206 -25.22 -4.84 21.17
CA GLU A 206 -25.49 -3.52 20.57
C GLU A 206 -25.01 -2.39 21.48
N GLU A 207 -25.08 -2.58 22.80
CA GLU A 207 -24.64 -1.60 23.80
C GLU A 207 -23.12 -1.36 23.72
N LEU A 208 -22.36 -2.26 23.08
CA LEU A 208 -20.94 -2.10 22.81
C LEU A 208 -20.63 -0.93 21.86
N PHE A 209 -21.57 -0.51 21.03
CA PHE A 209 -21.40 0.69 20.21
C PHE A 209 -21.31 1.95 21.07
N ASP A 210 -22.03 2.03 22.21
CA ASP A 210 -22.02 3.19 23.13
C ASP A 210 -21.12 2.97 24.37
N ALA A 211 -20.69 1.72 24.62
CA ALA A 211 -19.99 1.34 25.84
C ALA A 211 -18.73 2.17 26.11
N LYS A 212 -18.46 2.44 27.39
CA LYS A 212 -17.25 3.14 27.83
C LYS A 212 -16.01 2.29 27.53
N ILE A 213 -15.05 2.88 26.83
CA ILE A 213 -13.70 2.34 26.62
C ILE A 213 -12.74 2.95 27.67
N VAL A 214 -11.68 2.22 28.00
CA VAL A 214 -10.54 2.66 28.82
C VAL A 214 -9.23 2.26 28.14
N LYS A 215 -8.18 3.05 28.40
CA LYS A 215 -6.78 2.66 28.14
C LYS A 215 -6.36 1.61 29.18
N VAL A 216 -5.68 0.57 28.74
CA VAL A 216 -5.05 -0.48 29.57
C VAL A 216 -3.62 -0.69 29.05
N PRO A 217 -2.57 -0.81 29.88
CA PRO A 217 -1.21 -1.06 29.39
C PRO A 217 -1.14 -2.24 28.40
N CYS A 218 -0.28 -2.14 27.39
CA CYS A 218 -0.10 -3.20 26.39
C CYS A 218 0.59 -4.46 26.96
N ASP A 219 1.33 -4.33 28.07
CA ASP A 219 2.09 -5.41 28.70
C ASP A 219 2.03 -5.28 30.23
N ASP A 220 1.22 -6.14 30.87
CA ASP A 220 1.06 -6.20 32.33
C ASP A 220 2.37 -6.56 33.08
N SER A 221 3.39 -7.07 32.38
CA SER A 221 4.70 -7.39 32.98
C SER A 221 5.67 -6.20 32.99
N HIS A 222 5.38 -5.13 32.24
CA HIS A 222 6.20 -3.92 32.15
C HIS A 222 5.36 -2.67 32.46
N ASP A 223 5.52 -2.11 33.67
CA ASP A 223 4.98 -0.80 34.08
C ASP A 223 5.74 0.34 33.37
N LEU A 224 5.60 0.37 32.04
CA LEU A 224 6.19 1.34 31.14
C LEU A 224 5.74 2.79 31.44
N PRO A 225 4.49 3.08 31.83
CA PRO A 225 4.11 4.41 32.30
C PRO A 225 4.98 4.91 33.45
N LYS A 226 5.23 4.07 34.47
CA LYS A 226 6.10 4.42 35.59
C LYS A 226 7.57 4.54 35.20
N ALA A 227 8.07 3.66 34.33
CA ALA A 227 9.46 3.73 33.86
C ALA A 227 9.72 5.00 33.01
N LEU A 228 8.73 5.43 32.22
CA LEU A 228 8.77 6.72 31.50
C LEU A 228 8.69 7.92 32.45
N ALA A 229 7.88 7.83 33.52
CA ALA A 229 7.82 8.87 34.55
C ALA A 229 9.15 8.99 35.34
N GLU A 230 9.82 7.88 35.65
CA GLU A 230 11.14 7.86 36.33
C GLU A 230 12.20 8.65 35.55
N ILE A 231 12.29 8.46 34.23
CA ILE A 231 13.29 9.16 33.39
C ILE A 231 12.89 10.60 33.04
N ALA A 232 11.60 10.93 33.14
CA ALA A 232 11.03 12.26 32.95
C ALA A 232 11.07 13.14 34.21
N ASP A 233 11.33 12.58 35.40
CA ASP A 233 11.41 13.37 36.62
C ASP A 233 12.47 14.47 36.52
N GLY A 234 12.05 15.69 36.85
CA GLY A 234 12.87 16.89 36.76
C GLY A 234 13.31 17.28 35.35
N VAL A 235 12.75 16.73 34.27
CA VAL A 235 13.10 17.13 32.89
C VAL A 235 12.53 18.51 32.55
N ASP A 236 13.27 19.30 31.77
CA ASP A 236 12.91 20.67 31.38
C ASP A 236 12.24 20.76 30.00
N ALA A 237 12.51 19.82 29.10
CA ALA A 237 11.90 19.73 27.77
C ALA A 237 11.82 18.29 27.25
N ILE A 238 10.83 17.99 26.41
CA ILE A 238 10.63 16.68 25.78
C ILE A 238 10.75 16.82 24.26
N VAL A 239 11.49 15.91 23.61
CA VAL A 239 11.52 15.76 22.15
C VAL A 239 11.03 14.37 21.76
N LEU A 240 10.00 14.31 20.93
CA LEU A 240 9.35 13.07 20.50
C LEU A 240 9.95 12.60 19.16
N TRP A 241 10.53 11.40 19.19
CA TRP A 241 11.29 10.72 18.12
C TRP A 241 10.65 9.39 17.71
N LEU A 242 9.33 9.28 17.89
CA LEU A 242 8.56 8.13 17.46
C LEU A 242 8.48 8.13 15.91
N ASP A 243 8.11 7.00 15.30
CA ASP A 243 8.03 6.93 13.84
C ASP A 243 6.97 7.96 13.35
N CYS A 244 7.02 8.42 12.08
CA CYS A 244 6.24 9.60 11.65
C CYS A 244 4.93 9.28 10.89
N ASP A 245 4.33 8.11 11.15
CA ASP A 245 2.97 7.76 10.70
C ASP A 245 1.89 8.18 11.74
N LEU A 246 0.61 7.88 11.44
CA LEU A 246 -0.51 8.23 12.33
C LEU A 246 -0.43 7.52 13.69
N GLU A 247 0.08 6.28 13.72
CA GLU A 247 0.25 5.52 14.95
C GLU A 247 1.38 6.11 15.81
N GLY A 248 2.49 6.54 15.21
CA GLY A 248 3.54 7.27 15.90
C GLY A 248 3.07 8.59 16.51
N GLU A 249 2.15 9.33 15.86
CA GLU A 249 1.46 10.47 16.48
C GLU A 249 0.50 10.07 17.61
N ALA A 250 -0.12 8.89 17.55
CA ALA A 250 -0.92 8.39 18.67
C ALA A 250 -0.04 8.11 19.90
N ILE A 251 1.07 7.38 19.71
CA ILE A 251 2.00 7.01 20.77
C ILE A 251 2.72 8.27 21.32
N CYS A 252 2.94 9.31 20.51
CA CYS A 252 3.41 10.62 21.00
C CYS A 252 2.54 11.15 22.16
N TYR A 253 1.21 11.08 22.05
CA TYR A 253 0.31 11.53 23.11
C TYR A 253 0.13 10.49 24.23
N GLU A 254 0.37 9.20 23.98
CA GLU A 254 0.50 8.20 25.05
C GLU A 254 1.71 8.46 25.95
N VAL A 255 2.86 8.84 25.38
CA VAL A 255 4.05 9.25 26.14
C VAL A 255 3.71 10.48 27.01
N LEU A 256 3.04 11.49 26.44
CA LEU A 256 2.64 12.70 27.17
C LEU A 256 1.63 12.42 28.29
N ASP A 257 0.68 11.48 28.11
CA ASP A 257 -0.22 11.01 29.17
C ASP A 257 0.54 10.38 30.36
N CYS A 258 1.75 9.83 30.14
CA CYS A 258 2.58 9.26 31.19
C CYS A 258 3.51 10.27 31.90
N VAL A 259 4.00 11.30 31.19
CA VAL A 259 5.12 12.14 31.69
C VAL A 259 4.77 13.59 32.02
N ARG A 260 3.67 14.14 31.50
CA ARG A 260 3.35 15.59 31.62
C ARG A 260 3.23 16.09 33.07
N ASP A 261 2.89 15.21 33.99
CA ASP A 261 2.59 15.52 35.39
C ASP A 261 3.83 15.41 36.31
N VAL A 262 4.99 14.97 35.78
CA VAL A 262 6.28 14.84 36.50
C VAL A 262 7.44 15.69 35.97
N ILE A 263 7.32 16.27 34.77
CA ILE A 263 8.33 17.22 34.27
C ILE A 263 8.30 18.56 35.02
N ASN A 264 9.37 19.34 34.92
CA ASN A 264 9.39 20.72 35.43
C ASN A 264 8.33 21.55 34.70
N ARG A 265 7.50 22.28 35.45
CA ARG A 265 6.46 23.14 34.86
C ARG A 265 7.13 24.35 34.18
N PRO A 266 6.81 24.63 32.90
CA PRO A 266 7.33 25.82 32.24
C PRO A 266 6.74 27.10 32.85
N PRO A 267 7.41 28.26 32.73
CA PRO A 267 6.92 29.56 33.17
C PRO A 267 5.52 29.95 32.66
N SER A 268 5.11 29.46 31.48
CA SER A 268 3.76 29.65 30.93
C SER A 268 2.66 28.87 31.64
N GLY A 269 3.02 27.85 32.43
CA GLY A 269 2.11 26.86 32.99
C GLY A 269 1.62 25.80 32.00
N ASN A 270 1.88 25.95 30.69
CA ASN A 270 1.43 25.03 29.65
C ASN A 270 2.56 24.07 29.23
N VAL A 271 2.46 22.82 29.65
CA VAL A 271 3.41 21.72 29.31
C VAL A 271 3.71 21.65 27.80
N MET A 272 2.74 21.92 26.93
CA MET A 272 2.94 21.79 25.49
C MET A 272 3.97 22.77 24.92
N ASP A 273 4.35 23.83 25.63
CA ASP A 273 5.34 24.81 25.17
C ASP A 273 6.77 24.22 25.15
N VAL A 274 7.07 23.31 26.08
CA VAL A 274 8.35 22.59 26.21
C VAL A 274 8.34 21.17 25.62
N VAL A 275 7.23 20.76 24.99
CA VAL A 275 7.11 19.53 24.20
C VAL A 275 7.42 19.82 22.73
N PHE A 276 8.23 18.98 22.10
CA PHE A 276 8.64 19.10 20.70
C PHE A 276 8.51 17.78 19.96
N ARG A 277 8.37 17.85 18.64
CA ARG A 277 8.27 16.71 17.73
C ARG A 277 9.36 16.79 16.68
N ALA A 278 10.22 15.78 16.62
CA ALA A 278 11.14 15.59 15.50
C ALA A 278 10.38 14.95 14.32
N ARG A 279 10.67 15.40 13.11
CA ARG A 279 10.19 14.83 11.85
C ARG A 279 11.39 14.32 11.06
N PHE A 280 11.42 13.02 10.80
CA PHE A 280 12.54 12.32 10.16
C PHE A 280 12.04 11.08 9.43
N SER A 281 12.74 10.67 8.38
CA SER A 281 12.44 9.49 7.55
C SER A 281 13.53 8.43 7.61
N ALA A 282 14.71 8.79 8.14
CA ALA A 282 15.80 7.87 8.44
C ALA A 282 16.64 8.41 9.62
N ALA A 283 17.41 7.54 10.29
CA ALA A 283 18.16 7.93 11.50
C ALA A 283 19.30 8.93 11.21
N ASP A 284 19.85 8.92 9.99
CA ASP A 284 20.87 9.87 9.51
C ASP A 284 20.33 11.31 9.37
N GLU A 285 19.01 11.49 9.22
CA GLU A 285 18.36 12.80 9.16
C GLU A 285 18.20 13.46 10.55
N ALA A 286 18.60 12.80 11.65
CA ALA A 286 18.34 13.28 13.01
C ALA A 286 18.91 14.68 13.30
N THR A 287 20.08 15.03 12.75
CA THR A 287 20.66 16.38 12.92
C THR A 287 19.74 17.45 12.34
N ASP A 288 19.34 17.31 11.07
CA ASP A 288 18.41 18.22 10.38
C ASP A 288 17.03 18.28 11.06
N ALA A 289 16.54 17.15 11.55
CA ALA A 289 15.28 17.07 12.29
C ALA A 289 15.34 17.80 13.64
N MET A 290 16.50 17.79 14.31
CA MET A 290 16.74 18.48 15.59
C MET A 290 16.84 20.02 15.41
N GLU A 291 17.25 20.50 14.23
CA GLU A 291 17.17 21.93 13.89
C GLU A 291 15.75 22.40 13.53
N ARG A 292 14.87 21.48 13.12
CA ARG A 292 13.54 21.78 12.54
C ARG A 292 12.38 21.22 13.36
N LEU A 293 12.55 21.16 14.68
CA LEU A 293 11.56 20.65 15.63
C LEU A 293 10.21 21.37 15.54
N GLN A 294 9.13 20.59 15.60
CA GLN A 294 7.74 21.03 15.49
C GLN A 294 6.97 20.77 16.80
N LYS A 295 5.64 20.89 16.78
CA LYS A 295 4.74 20.36 17.81
C LYS A 295 4.09 19.05 17.31
N PRO A 296 3.77 18.09 18.19
CA PRO A 296 3.08 16.85 17.79
C PRO A 296 1.64 17.15 17.36
N ASP A 297 1.12 16.42 16.36
CA ASP A 297 -0.18 16.73 15.76
C ASP A 297 -1.32 15.95 16.42
N PHE A 298 -2.10 16.66 17.23
CA PHE A 298 -3.25 16.09 17.92
C PHE A 298 -4.35 15.60 16.97
N ARG A 299 -4.43 16.13 15.75
CA ARG A 299 -5.43 15.71 14.74
C ARG A 299 -5.12 14.32 14.20
N GLN A 300 -3.83 14.04 13.96
CA GLN A 300 -3.35 12.73 13.53
C GLN A 300 -3.51 11.70 14.65
N CYS A 301 -3.18 12.06 15.89
CA CYS A 301 -3.49 11.26 17.09
C CYS A 301 -4.99 10.92 17.19
N LEU A 302 -5.88 11.91 17.02
CA LEU A 302 -7.34 11.67 17.04
C LEU A 302 -7.80 10.77 15.89
N ALA A 303 -7.20 10.85 14.70
CA ALA A 303 -7.52 9.98 13.57
C ALA A 303 -7.15 8.52 13.83
N ALA A 304 -5.94 8.26 14.36
CA ALA A 304 -5.51 6.92 14.77
C ALA A 304 -6.42 6.36 15.89
N ARG A 305 -6.71 7.16 16.92
CA ARG A 305 -7.59 6.73 18.01
C ARG A 305 -9.04 6.49 17.56
N ALA A 306 -9.54 7.24 16.57
CA ALA A 306 -10.83 6.96 15.95
C ALA A 306 -10.80 5.62 15.18
N LYS A 307 -9.70 5.28 14.50
CA LYS A 307 -9.50 3.97 13.85
C LYS A 307 -9.57 2.84 14.90
N HIS A 308 -8.91 3.01 16.05
CA HIS A 308 -8.89 2.02 17.14
C HIS A 308 -10.25 1.83 17.79
N ASP A 309 -10.92 2.91 18.25
CA ASP A 309 -12.25 2.88 18.87
C ASP A 309 -13.28 2.21 17.94
N LEU A 310 -13.29 2.59 16.65
CA LEU A 310 -14.20 2.03 15.66
C LEU A 310 -13.92 0.54 15.38
N ASP A 311 -12.66 0.15 15.14
CA ASP A 311 -12.32 -1.25 14.84
C ASP A 311 -12.55 -2.16 16.07
N LEU A 312 -12.36 -1.66 17.28
CA LEU A 312 -12.70 -2.36 18.52
C LEU A 312 -14.21 -2.54 18.67
N ARG A 313 -15.01 -1.46 18.59
CA ARG A 313 -16.48 -1.51 18.76
C ARG A 313 -17.14 -2.42 17.73
N ILE A 314 -16.89 -2.16 16.45
CA ILE A 314 -17.50 -2.88 15.34
C ILE A 314 -17.01 -4.34 15.34
N GLY A 315 -15.71 -4.55 15.52
CA GLY A 315 -15.10 -5.88 15.54
C GLY A 315 -15.63 -6.75 16.67
N VAL A 316 -15.68 -6.24 17.91
CA VAL A 316 -16.09 -7.04 19.08
C VAL A 316 -17.60 -7.28 19.10
N ALA A 317 -18.44 -6.29 18.77
CA ALA A 317 -19.90 -6.47 18.73
C ALA A 317 -20.32 -7.58 17.76
N MET A 318 -19.86 -7.47 16.51
CA MET A 318 -20.08 -8.48 15.47
C MET A 318 -19.51 -9.85 15.86
N SER A 319 -18.25 -9.90 16.35
CA SER A 319 -17.57 -11.16 16.72
C SER A 319 -18.28 -11.89 17.86
N LYS A 320 -18.68 -11.16 18.92
CA LYS A 320 -19.42 -11.73 20.06
C LYS A 320 -20.76 -12.27 19.60
N TYR A 321 -21.57 -11.46 18.91
CA TYR A 321 -22.91 -11.86 18.50
C TYR A 321 -22.89 -13.15 17.65
N GLN A 322 -22.06 -13.21 16.61
CA GLN A 322 -22.02 -14.40 15.76
C GLN A 322 -21.44 -15.64 16.47
N THR A 323 -20.39 -15.46 17.28
CA THR A 323 -19.77 -16.58 18.02
C THR A 323 -20.72 -17.16 19.07
N TYR A 324 -21.44 -16.31 19.82
CA TYR A 324 -22.41 -16.78 20.81
C TYR A 324 -23.66 -17.37 20.16
N THR A 325 -24.16 -16.80 19.06
CA THR A 325 -25.32 -17.33 18.33
C THR A 325 -25.01 -18.70 17.73
N LEU A 326 -23.85 -18.87 17.08
CA LEU A 326 -23.43 -20.17 16.55
C LEU A 326 -23.17 -21.19 17.67
N ARG A 327 -22.54 -20.82 18.79
CA ARG A 327 -22.38 -21.72 19.96
C ARG A 327 -23.70 -22.11 20.62
N ARG A 328 -24.73 -21.27 20.53
CA ARG A 328 -26.09 -21.57 21.04
C ARG A 328 -26.87 -22.48 20.10
N TYR A 329 -26.64 -22.38 18.79
CA TYR A 329 -27.29 -23.21 17.78
C TYR A 329 -26.57 -24.57 17.61
N LEU A 330 -25.27 -24.57 17.31
CA LEU A 330 -24.41 -25.75 17.10
C LEU A 330 -23.94 -26.40 18.42
N ARG A 331 -24.89 -26.72 19.31
CA ARG A 331 -24.58 -27.25 20.65
C ARG A 331 -23.92 -28.62 20.56
N GLY A 332 -22.71 -28.75 21.11
CA GLY A 332 -21.93 -29.99 21.11
C GLY A 332 -20.77 -30.01 20.11
N LEU A 333 -20.70 -29.05 19.19
CA LEU A 333 -19.52 -28.81 18.36
C LEU A 333 -18.58 -27.80 19.04
N ASP A 334 -17.27 -27.97 18.86
CA ASP A 334 -16.26 -27.01 19.37
C ASP A 334 -16.13 -25.83 18.41
N ILE A 335 -17.02 -24.84 18.57
CA ILE A 335 -17.03 -23.64 17.75
C ILE A 335 -15.94 -22.67 18.24
N PRO A 336 -14.89 -22.37 17.46
CA PRO A 336 -13.83 -21.44 17.83
C PRO A 336 -14.34 -19.98 17.89
N HIS A 337 -13.48 -19.03 18.27
CA HIS A 337 -13.83 -17.60 18.19
C HIS A 337 -13.89 -17.14 16.72
N ILE A 338 -15.09 -16.82 16.23
CA ILE A 338 -15.32 -16.35 14.86
C ILE A 338 -15.27 -14.82 14.87
N SER A 339 -14.18 -14.27 14.34
CA SER A 339 -13.93 -12.83 14.25
C SER A 339 -14.61 -12.16 13.06
N TYR A 340 -15.27 -11.03 13.31
CA TYR A 340 -15.49 -9.99 12.32
C TYR A 340 -14.42 -8.90 12.47
N GLY A 341 -14.10 -8.22 11.38
CA GLY A 341 -13.36 -6.97 11.38
C GLY A 341 -13.69 -6.20 10.10
N PRO A 342 -13.96 -4.88 10.16
CA PRO A 342 -14.53 -4.13 9.03
C PRO A 342 -13.63 -4.06 7.79
N CYS A 343 -12.30 -4.22 7.92
CA CYS A 343 -11.41 -4.46 6.76
C CYS A 343 -11.06 -5.95 6.54
N GLN A 344 -11.15 -6.77 7.58
CA GLN A 344 -10.80 -8.20 7.52
C GLN A 344 -11.77 -8.99 6.64
N ILE A 345 -13.08 -8.68 6.72
CA ILE A 345 -14.08 -9.40 5.91
C ILE A 345 -14.00 -8.99 4.42
N PRO A 346 -13.95 -7.71 4.03
CA PRO A 346 -13.69 -7.35 2.62
C PRO A 346 -12.40 -7.92 2.02
N CYS A 347 -11.32 -8.04 2.81
CA CYS A 347 -10.10 -8.74 2.42
C CYS A 347 -10.35 -10.24 2.10
N LEU A 348 -11.18 -10.92 2.91
CA LEU A 348 -11.61 -12.29 2.65
C LEU A 348 -12.55 -12.38 1.43
N THR A 349 -13.44 -11.40 1.23
CA THR A 349 -14.40 -11.34 0.10
C THR A 349 -13.68 -11.45 -1.24
N PHE A 350 -12.59 -10.70 -1.46
CA PHE A 350 -11.79 -10.80 -2.69
C PHE A 350 -11.24 -12.21 -2.95
N CYS A 351 -10.83 -12.94 -1.91
CA CYS A 351 -10.37 -14.32 -2.03
C CYS A 351 -11.50 -15.28 -2.41
N VAL A 352 -12.71 -15.07 -1.86
CA VAL A 352 -13.91 -15.86 -2.20
C VAL A 352 -14.38 -15.57 -3.62
N ASP A 353 -14.34 -14.31 -4.07
CA ASP A 353 -14.69 -13.94 -5.45
C ASP A 353 -13.75 -14.57 -6.49
N ALA A 354 -12.45 -14.64 -6.20
CA ALA A 354 -11.50 -15.33 -7.06
C ALA A 354 -11.75 -16.85 -7.11
N GLN A 355 -12.09 -17.48 -5.99
CA GLN A 355 -12.49 -18.90 -5.93
C GLN A 355 -13.78 -19.14 -6.74
N GLU A 356 -14.80 -18.30 -6.58
CA GLU A 356 -16.05 -18.40 -7.34
C GLU A 356 -15.85 -18.12 -8.84
N ALA A 357 -14.95 -17.21 -9.22
CA ALA A 357 -14.62 -16.95 -10.61
C ALA A 357 -13.92 -18.16 -11.27
N VAL A 358 -13.06 -18.87 -10.54
CA VAL A 358 -12.45 -20.13 -10.99
C VAL A 358 -13.52 -21.22 -11.15
N GLU A 359 -14.41 -21.39 -10.18
CA GLU A 359 -15.43 -22.45 -10.20
C GLU A 359 -16.52 -22.23 -11.26
N LYS A 360 -16.87 -20.99 -11.56
CA LYS A 360 -17.86 -20.63 -12.60
C LYS A 360 -17.24 -20.60 -14.01
N HIS A 361 -15.93 -20.74 -14.15
CA HIS A 361 -15.27 -20.69 -15.46
C HIS A 361 -15.43 -22.00 -16.23
N LEU A 362 -16.39 -22.01 -17.16
CA LEU A 362 -16.46 -23.05 -18.20
C LEU A 362 -15.23 -22.94 -19.11
N ARG A 363 -14.59 -24.09 -19.38
CA ARG A 363 -13.45 -24.16 -20.31
C ARG A 363 -13.87 -23.69 -21.70
N SER A 364 -13.26 -22.60 -22.15
CA SER A 364 -13.33 -22.10 -23.52
C SER A 364 -11.97 -22.23 -24.21
N TYR A 365 -11.96 -22.31 -25.53
CA TYR A 365 -10.75 -22.49 -26.33
C TYR A 365 -10.55 -21.31 -27.29
N ASN A 366 -9.28 -21.00 -27.56
CA ASN A 366 -8.85 -20.08 -28.60
C ASN A 366 -8.14 -20.87 -29.71
N TYR A 367 -8.46 -20.56 -30.96
CA TYR A 367 -7.91 -21.21 -32.14
C TYR A 367 -6.95 -20.25 -32.85
N HIS A 368 -5.83 -20.77 -33.37
CA HIS A 368 -4.98 -20.02 -34.28
C HIS A 368 -4.39 -20.94 -35.35
N ILE A 369 -4.25 -20.41 -36.56
CA ILE A 369 -3.65 -21.13 -37.69
C ILE A 369 -2.15 -20.84 -37.67
N VAL A 370 -1.34 -21.90 -37.75
CA VAL A 370 0.11 -21.83 -37.92
C VAL A 370 0.44 -22.25 -39.35
N VAL A 371 1.11 -21.37 -40.08
CA VAL A 371 1.50 -21.57 -41.47
C VAL A 371 3.02 -21.65 -41.54
N LYS A 372 3.55 -22.72 -42.13
CA LYS A 372 4.96 -22.83 -42.48
C LYS A 372 5.15 -22.28 -43.89
N LEU A 373 5.98 -21.25 -44.00
CA LEU A 373 6.29 -20.56 -45.25
C LEU A 373 7.77 -20.79 -45.59
N GLU A 374 8.08 -20.89 -46.88
CA GLU A 374 9.44 -20.90 -47.41
C GLU A 374 9.79 -19.50 -47.92
N LEU A 375 10.85 -18.90 -47.37
CA LEU A 375 11.37 -17.60 -47.78
C LEU A 375 12.89 -17.68 -47.94
N ASP A 376 13.37 -17.54 -49.17
CA ASP A 376 14.81 -17.45 -49.49
C ASP A 376 15.64 -18.60 -48.87
N GLY A 377 15.09 -19.82 -48.88
CA GLY A 377 15.68 -21.04 -48.29
C GLY A 377 15.43 -21.24 -46.79
N THR A 378 14.82 -20.26 -46.11
CA THR A 378 14.50 -20.29 -44.68
C THR A 378 13.04 -20.71 -44.47
N VAL A 379 12.78 -21.59 -43.48
CA VAL A 379 11.42 -22.04 -43.13
C VAL A 379 10.91 -21.26 -41.92
N VAL A 380 9.81 -20.52 -42.09
CA VAL A 380 9.28 -19.61 -41.06
C VAL A 380 7.86 -20.00 -40.63
N ASP A 381 7.62 -20.11 -39.32
CA ASP A 381 6.30 -20.35 -38.73
C ASP A 381 5.59 -19.01 -38.47
N ALA A 382 4.66 -18.65 -39.35
CA ALA A 382 3.74 -17.52 -39.20
C ALA A 382 2.43 -17.96 -38.51
N LYS A 383 1.69 -17.01 -37.90
CA LYS A 383 0.45 -17.27 -37.16
C LYS A 383 -0.68 -16.31 -37.51
N SER A 384 -1.91 -16.79 -37.58
CA SER A 384 -3.11 -15.95 -37.63
C SER A 384 -3.32 -15.18 -36.32
N ASN A 385 -4.26 -14.22 -36.35
CA ASN A 385 -4.92 -13.74 -35.15
C ASN A 385 -5.64 -14.88 -34.39
N LEU A 386 -5.98 -14.63 -33.13
CA LEU A 386 -6.72 -15.56 -32.27
C LEU A 386 -8.22 -15.54 -32.59
N PHE A 387 -8.74 -16.65 -33.09
CA PHE A 387 -10.17 -16.89 -33.28
C PHE A 387 -10.78 -17.47 -32.00
N LYS A 388 -12.02 -17.06 -31.69
CA LYS A 388 -12.82 -17.65 -30.60
C LYS A 388 -13.81 -18.69 -31.11
N ASP A 389 -14.29 -18.53 -32.34
CA ASP A 389 -15.12 -19.51 -33.01
C ASP A 389 -14.26 -20.52 -33.78
N LYS A 390 -14.69 -21.78 -33.76
CA LYS A 390 -13.95 -22.87 -34.42
C LYS A 390 -14.26 -22.96 -35.92
N ALA A 391 -15.49 -22.69 -36.34
CA ALA A 391 -15.89 -22.74 -37.75
C ALA A 391 -15.28 -21.57 -38.54
N GLU A 392 -15.15 -20.38 -37.94
CA GLU A 392 -14.40 -19.25 -38.50
C GLU A 392 -12.92 -19.62 -38.75
N ALA A 393 -12.28 -20.25 -37.77
CA ALA A 393 -10.90 -20.74 -37.88
C ALA A 393 -10.76 -21.85 -38.94
N GLU A 394 -11.73 -22.76 -39.04
CA GLU A 394 -11.74 -23.85 -40.04
C GLU A 394 -12.03 -23.37 -41.47
N GLU A 395 -12.82 -22.31 -41.66
CA GLU A 395 -12.95 -21.63 -42.97
C GLU A 395 -11.64 -20.96 -43.36
N CYS A 396 -11.04 -20.18 -42.45
CA CYS A 396 -9.74 -19.54 -42.69
C CYS A 396 -8.64 -20.58 -42.98
N LEU A 397 -8.65 -21.73 -42.30
CA LEU A 397 -7.75 -22.85 -42.56
C LEU A 397 -7.92 -23.39 -43.99
N ARG A 398 -9.16 -23.66 -44.41
CA ARG A 398 -9.47 -24.17 -45.77
C ARG A 398 -9.11 -23.18 -46.88
N ARG A 399 -9.20 -21.87 -46.62
CA ARG A 399 -8.77 -20.82 -47.55
C ARG A 399 -7.25 -20.81 -47.73
N ILE A 400 -6.48 -20.78 -46.63
CA ILE A 400 -5.01 -20.84 -46.69
C ILE A 400 -4.54 -22.17 -47.32
N GLN A 401 -5.21 -23.29 -47.07
CA GLN A 401 -4.87 -24.59 -47.68
C GLN A 401 -5.12 -24.66 -49.19
N ARG A 402 -6.03 -23.85 -49.75
CA ARG A 402 -6.24 -23.72 -51.20
C ARG A 402 -5.19 -22.84 -51.87
N ALA A 403 -4.63 -21.87 -51.13
CA ALA A 403 -3.53 -21.06 -51.60
C ALA A 403 -2.21 -21.86 -51.52
N GLN A 404 -1.55 -22.08 -52.66
CA GLN A 404 -0.21 -22.70 -52.68
C GLN A 404 0.91 -21.71 -52.34
N GLN A 405 0.60 -20.41 -52.37
CA GLN A 405 1.52 -19.30 -52.07
C GLN A 405 0.81 -18.26 -51.19
N ALA A 406 1.59 -17.56 -50.38
CA ALA A 406 1.18 -16.34 -49.69
C ALA A 406 2.00 -15.16 -50.22
N GLN A 407 1.50 -13.93 -50.11
CA GLN A 407 2.26 -12.73 -50.47
C GLN A 407 2.61 -11.90 -49.24
N VAL A 408 3.83 -11.39 -49.15
CA VAL A 408 4.24 -10.41 -48.12
C VAL A 408 3.50 -9.10 -48.36
N VAL A 409 2.45 -8.83 -47.57
CA VAL A 409 1.63 -7.60 -47.69
C VAL A 409 2.14 -6.45 -46.81
N ASN A 410 2.84 -6.76 -45.71
CA ASN A 410 3.45 -5.74 -44.86
C ASN A 410 4.76 -6.21 -44.22
N VAL A 411 5.68 -5.27 -44.00
CA VAL A 411 6.92 -5.43 -43.23
C VAL A 411 7.03 -4.21 -42.33
N GLU A 412 7.07 -4.40 -41.03
CA GLU A 412 7.01 -3.31 -40.05
C GLU A 412 7.97 -3.56 -38.88
N ARG A 413 8.78 -2.56 -38.53
CA ARG A 413 9.57 -2.54 -37.30
C ARG A 413 8.96 -1.53 -36.34
N LYS A 414 8.45 -1.99 -35.19
CA LYS A 414 8.00 -1.12 -34.09
C LYS A 414 9.07 -1.08 -33.00
N SER A 415 9.54 0.11 -32.63
CA SER A 415 10.36 0.31 -31.44
C SER A 415 9.48 0.52 -30.21
N HIS A 416 9.84 -0.10 -29.11
CA HIS A 416 9.14 -0.06 -27.83
C HIS A 416 10.08 0.41 -26.72
N VAL A 417 9.51 1.06 -25.70
CA VAL A 417 10.25 1.55 -24.52
C VAL A 417 9.49 1.14 -23.27
N LYS A 418 10.08 0.26 -22.47
CA LYS A 418 9.57 -0.10 -21.15
C LYS A 418 10.25 0.81 -20.13
N ARG A 419 9.48 1.72 -19.54
CA ARG A 419 10.02 2.69 -18.57
C ARG A 419 10.52 1.96 -17.33
N ALA A 420 11.70 2.37 -16.86
CA ALA A 420 12.23 2.05 -15.53
C ALA A 420 11.16 2.19 -14.43
N PRO A 421 11.19 1.42 -13.32
CA PRO A 421 10.17 1.50 -12.29
C PRO A 421 10.14 2.89 -11.63
N PRO A 422 9.00 3.35 -11.09
CA PRO A 422 8.99 4.50 -10.18
C PRO A 422 9.75 4.15 -8.88
N ALA A 423 10.06 5.16 -8.06
CA ALA A 423 10.66 4.92 -6.75
C ALA A 423 9.76 4.01 -5.89
N LEU A 424 10.38 3.24 -4.98
CA LEU A 424 9.71 2.16 -4.27
C LEU A 424 8.79 2.69 -3.15
N ASN A 425 7.51 2.32 -3.17
CA ASN A 425 6.60 2.54 -2.04
C ASN A 425 6.30 1.23 -1.30
N THR A 426 5.55 1.29 -0.20
CA THR A 426 5.23 0.12 0.63
C THR A 426 4.56 -1.01 -0.16
N VAL A 427 3.51 -0.72 -0.91
CA VAL A 427 2.76 -1.75 -1.66
C VAL A 427 3.65 -2.42 -2.71
N ALA A 428 4.47 -1.64 -3.43
CA ALA A 428 5.43 -2.17 -4.39
C ALA A 428 6.48 -3.09 -3.74
N LEU A 429 7.07 -2.69 -2.59
CA LEU A 429 8.02 -3.53 -1.84
C LEU A 429 7.39 -4.87 -1.45
N LEU A 430 6.20 -4.83 -0.84
CA LEU A 430 5.51 -6.02 -0.34
C LEU A 430 5.14 -6.99 -1.48
N LYS A 431 4.72 -6.46 -2.64
CA LYS A 431 4.46 -7.25 -3.85
C LYS A 431 5.73 -7.91 -4.39
N LEU A 432 6.86 -7.21 -4.40
CA LEU A 432 8.15 -7.77 -4.80
C LEU A 432 8.63 -8.85 -3.83
N CYS A 433 8.51 -8.63 -2.51
CA CYS A 433 8.86 -9.64 -1.52
C CYS A 433 8.00 -10.91 -1.64
N SER A 434 6.68 -10.79 -1.84
CA SER A 434 5.80 -11.96 -2.01
C SER A 434 6.07 -12.70 -3.33
N THR A 435 6.20 -11.98 -4.46
CA THR A 435 6.34 -12.60 -5.79
C THR A 435 7.74 -13.07 -6.16
N GLN A 436 8.80 -12.37 -5.72
CA GLN A 436 10.19 -12.66 -6.09
C GLN A 436 10.97 -13.36 -4.97
N LEU A 437 10.66 -13.06 -3.70
CA LEU A 437 11.40 -13.62 -2.56
C LEU A 437 10.68 -14.75 -1.84
N GLY A 438 9.37 -14.94 -2.09
CA GLY A 438 8.50 -15.89 -1.38
C GLY A 438 8.15 -15.45 0.06
N ILE A 439 8.37 -14.18 0.40
CA ILE A 439 8.21 -13.62 1.74
C ILE A 439 6.84 -12.94 1.83
N GLY A 440 5.95 -13.44 2.70
CA GLY A 440 4.61 -12.87 2.88
C GLY A 440 4.64 -11.42 3.37
N PRO A 441 3.62 -10.58 3.07
CA PRO A 441 3.66 -9.14 3.30
C PRO A 441 4.03 -8.72 4.73
N LYS A 442 3.51 -9.40 5.75
CA LYS A 442 3.84 -9.08 7.14
C LYS A 442 5.31 -9.39 7.49
N ASP A 443 5.83 -10.54 7.07
CA ASP A 443 7.24 -10.88 7.25
C ASP A 443 8.14 -9.85 6.54
N ALA A 444 7.74 -9.40 5.34
CA ALA A 444 8.44 -8.39 4.57
C ALA A 444 8.43 -7.02 5.29
N MET A 445 7.27 -6.57 5.80
CA MET A 445 7.17 -5.35 6.60
C MET A 445 8.02 -5.44 7.88
N GLN A 446 7.95 -6.55 8.61
CA GLN A 446 8.77 -6.73 9.83
C GLN A 446 10.27 -6.74 9.54
N VAL A 447 10.70 -7.26 8.39
CA VAL A 447 12.09 -7.16 7.93
C VAL A 447 12.44 -5.71 7.59
N ALA A 448 11.59 -5.01 6.85
CA ALA A 448 11.79 -3.62 6.48
C ALA A 448 11.87 -2.69 7.71
N GLU A 449 11.02 -2.87 8.73
CA GLU A 449 11.11 -2.14 10.01
C GLU A 449 12.44 -2.39 10.75
N ARG A 450 13.04 -3.58 10.65
CA ARG A 450 14.38 -3.86 11.21
C ARG A 450 15.51 -3.24 10.38
N LEU A 451 15.37 -3.17 9.06
CA LEU A 451 16.31 -2.44 8.20
C LEU A 451 16.24 -0.92 8.46
N TYR A 452 15.05 -0.36 8.66
CA TYR A 452 14.84 1.04 9.02
C TYR A 452 15.39 1.36 10.42
N THR A 453 15.03 0.58 11.45
CA THR A 453 15.51 0.80 12.82
C THR A 453 16.99 0.43 13.05
N SER A 454 17.66 -0.16 12.06
CA SER A 454 19.14 -0.27 12.01
C SER A 454 19.78 0.82 11.14
N GLY A 455 19.01 1.75 10.59
CA GLY A 455 19.47 2.88 9.79
C GLY A 455 20.00 2.50 8.40
N LEU A 456 19.52 1.40 7.81
CA LEU A 456 19.90 0.94 6.46
C LEU A 456 18.97 1.44 5.35
N ILE A 457 17.68 1.67 5.66
CA ILE A 457 16.70 2.20 4.70
C ILE A 457 15.89 3.34 5.31
N SER A 458 15.29 4.17 4.44
CA SER A 458 14.21 5.09 4.81
C SER A 458 12.95 4.35 5.28
N TYR A 459 12.04 5.09 5.91
CA TYR A 459 10.86 4.55 6.56
C TYR A 459 10.00 3.69 5.61
N PRO A 460 9.65 2.43 5.98
CA PRO A 460 9.06 1.47 5.06
C PRO A 460 7.54 1.57 4.93
N ARG A 461 6.91 2.56 5.56
CA ARG A 461 5.49 2.91 5.47
C ARG A 461 5.36 4.25 4.76
N THR A 462 5.15 4.20 3.45
CA THR A 462 5.05 5.36 2.56
C THR A 462 4.24 4.98 1.32
N GLU A 463 3.33 5.84 0.90
CA GLU A 463 2.63 5.76 -0.39
C GLU A 463 3.43 6.45 -1.51
N THR A 464 4.39 7.31 -1.14
CA THR A 464 5.23 8.11 -2.05
C THR A 464 6.15 7.29 -2.96
N THR A 465 6.21 7.73 -4.21
CA THR A 465 6.96 7.15 -5.34
C THR A 465 7.83 8.18 -6.08
N ARG A 466 8.04 9.36 -5.50
CA ARG A 466 8.88 10.46 -6.01
C ARG A 466 9.98 10.82 -5.02
N TYR A 467 11.23 10.91 -5.50
CA TYR A 467 12.36 11.37 -4.69
C TYR A 467 12.26 12.90 -4.40
N PRO A 468 12.52 13.36 -3.16
CA PRO A 468 12.58 14.79 -2.84
C PRO A 468 13.74 15.49 -3.58
N ALA A 469 13.51 16.71 -4.09
CA ALA A 469 14.50 17.43 -4.91
C ALA A 469 15.79 17.88 -4.16
N HIS A 470 15.84 17.74 -2.83
CA HIS A 470 17.02 18.04 -2.00
C HIS A 470 17.82 16.77 -1.60
N LEU A 471 17.33 15.59 -1.97
CA LEU A 471 17.91 14.30 -1.62
C LEU A 471 19.14 14.00 -2.48
N ARG A 472 20.29 13.77 -1.84
CA ARG A 472 21.53 13.38 -2.52
C ARG A 472 21.53 11.89 -2.80
N LEU A 473 21.12 11.51 -4.01
CA LEU A 473 20.95 10.10 -4.40
C LEU A 473 22.31 9.39 -4.54
N ARG A 474 23.33 10.09 -5.08
CA ARG A 474 24.68 9.56 -5.31
C ARG A 474 25.40 9.18 -4.02
N GLU A 475 25.21 9.91 -2.93
CA GLU A 475 25.85 9.61 -1.64
C GLU A 475 25.47 8.21 -1.11
N ARG A 476 24.33 7.67 -1.55
CA ARG A 476 23.82 6.34 -1.16
C ARG A 476 24.66 5.18 -1.73
N HIS A 477 25.45 5.41 -2.78
CA HIS A 477 26.22 4.38 -3.51
C HIS A 477 27.10 3.50 -2.61
N ARG A 478 27.76 4.10 -1.61
CA ARG A 478 28.78 3.44 -0.78
C ARG A 478 28.19 2.35 0.10
N GLY A 479 27.13 2.66 0.82
CA GLY A 479 26.42 1.69 1.66
C GLY A 479 25.76 0.56 0.85
N ILE A 480 25.45 0.77 -0.43
CA ILE A 480 24.98 -0.30 -1.32
C ILE A 480 26.16 -1.24 -1.64
N ARG A 481 27.27 -0.69 -2.17
CA ARG A 481 28.45 -1.47 -2.59
C ARG A 481 29.10 -2.27 -1.45
N GLU A 482 29.16 -1.71 -0.24
CA GLU A 482 29.76 -2.38 0.93
C GLU A 482 28.89 -3.48 1.56
N ASN A 483 27.56 -3.33 1.53
CA ASN A 483 26.62 -4.29 2.15
C ASN A 483 26.10 -5.35 1.16
N ILE A 484 25.97 -5.02 -0.13
CA ILE A 484 25.56 -5.94 -1.20
C ILE A 484 26.65 -5.97 -2.30
N PRO A 485 27.75 -6.72 -2.11
CA PRO A 485 28.80 -6.83 -3.13
C PRO A 485 28.33 -7.43 -4.47
N SER A 486 27.22 -8.17 -4.49
CA SER A 486 26.60 -8.75 -5.69
C SER A 486 26.00 -7.74 -6.69
N ILE A 487 26.05 -6.44 -6.37
CA ILE A 487 25.75 -5.31 -7.27
C ILE A 487 26.82 -4.23 -7.22
N GLY A 488 28.03 -4.54 -6.70
CA GLY A 488 29.10 -3.57 -6.55
C GLY A 488 29.51 -2.92 -7.89
N ASP A 489 29.56 -3.71 -8.96
CA ASP A 489 29.89 -3.25 -10.31
C ASP A 489 28.76 -2.41 -10.93
N ASP A 490 27.49 -2.84 -10.75
CA ASP A 490 26.31 -2.09 -11.19
C ASP A 490 26.26 -0.67 -10.57
N VAL A 491 26.73 -0.54 -9.33
CA VAL A 491 26.82 0.73 -8.58
C VAL A 491 28.01 1.59 -9.04
N GLU A 492 29.13 0.98 -9.39
CA GLU A 492 30.36 1.68 -9.77
C GLU A 492 30.30 2.23 -11.21
N TYR A 493 29.73 1.47 -12.14
CA TYR A 493 29.61 1.86 -13.56
C TYR A 493 28.36 2.68 -13.89
N MET A 494 27.58 3.07 -12.87
CA MET A 494 26.37 3.87 -13.04
C MET A 494 26.69 5.34 -13.37
N ASP A 495 26.02 5.90 -14.39
CA ASP A 495 26.02 7.34 -14.65
C ASP A 495 25.16 8.06 -13.60
N TRP A 496 25.79 8.35 -12.46
CA TRP A 496 25.16 9.07 -11.36
C TRP A 496 24.75 10.51 -11.72
N GLU A 497 25.38 11.13 -12.73
CA GLU A 497 25.04 12.50 -13.13
C GLU A 497 23.75 12.53 -13.95
N ALA A 498 23.56 11.58 -14.87
CA ALA A 498 22.29 11.39 -15.57
C ALA A 498 21.17 10.94 -14.61
N ALA A 499 21.50 10.02 -13.69
CA ALA A 499 20.57 9.50 -12.68
C ALA A 499 20.00 10.58 -11.74
N GLU A 500 20.84 11.51 -11.26
CA GLU A 500 20.39 12.61 -10.39
C GLU A 500 19.62 13.70 -11.16
N LYS A 501 19.92 13.92 -12.45
CA LYS A 501 19.25 14.92 -13.28
C LYS A 501 17.84 14.52 -13.73
N ALA A 502 17.57 13.23 -13.91
CA ALA A 502 16.31 12.75 -14.48
C ALA A 502 15.80 11.43 -13.85
N PRO A 503 15.64 11.33 -12.52
CA PRO A 503 14.93 10.21 -11.90
C PRO A 503 13.51 10.11 -12.45
N ARG A 504 12.93 8.90 -12.49
CA ARG A 504 11.55 8.74 -12.96
C ARG A 504 10.58 9.47 -12.03
N ASP A 505 9.78 10.37 -12.61
CA ASP A 505 8.70 11.07 -11.90
C ASP A 505 7.61 10.12 -11.36
N GLY A 506 6.99 10.55 -10.27
CA GLY A 506 6.02 9.81 -9.48
C GLY A 506 5.16 10.73 -8.62
N VAL A 507 4.38 10.13 -7.73
CA VAL A 507 3.54 10.84 -6.76
C VAL A 507 4.30 10.98 -5.46
N ASP A 508 4.29 12.15 -4.81
CA ASP A 508 4.49 12.21 -3.36
C ASP A 508 3.16 12.52 -2.68
N ALA A 509 2.91 11.86 -1.55
CA ALA A 509 1.67 11.88 -0.80
C ALA A 509 1.70 12.85 0.39
N GLY A 510 2.83 13.55 0.61
CA GLY A 510 3.06 14.40 1.78
C GLY A 510 3.41 13.64 3.06
N ASP A 511 3.80 12.37 2.96
CA ASP A 511 4.14 11.47 4.08
C ASP A 511 5.66 11.38 4.31
N HIS A 512 6.37 10.61 3.47
CA HIS A 512 7.77 10.25 3.61
C HIS A 512 8.42 10.08 2.23
N PRO A 513 9.74 10.26 2.08
CA PRO A 513 10.47 9.84 0.87
C PRO A 513 10.23 8.36 0.53
N PRO A 514 10.45 7.94 -0.72
CA PRO A 514 10.35 6.53 -1.12
C PRO A 514 11.27 5.62 -0.30
N ILE A 515 10.95 4.32 -0.27
CA ILE A 515 11.77 3.30 0.37
C ILE A 515 13.08 3.13 -0.41
N MET A 516 14.20 3.48 0.22
CA MET A 516 15.52 3.56 -0.39
C MET A 516 16.63 3.29 0.63
N PRO A 517 17.84 2.88 0.22
CA PRO A 517 18.98 2.79 1.12
C PRO A 517 19.39 4.17 1.69
N THR A 518 19.89 4.18 2.93
CA THR A 518 20.46 5.36 3.60
C THR A 518 21.89 5.69 3.14
N GLY A 519 22.59 4.72 2.53
CA GLY A 519 24.02 4.84 2.27
C GLY A 519 24.91 4.49 3.47
N LYS A 520 24.32 4.12 4.62
CA LYS A 520 25.05 3.63 5.80
C LYS A 520 25.94 2.44 5.41
N SER A 521 27.20 2.51 5.81
CA SER A 521 28.27 1.61 5.37
C SER A 521 28.93 0.89 6.56
N GLY A 522 29.84 -0.05 6.27
CA GLY A 522 30.37 -1.04 7.21
C GLY A 522 29.54 -2.33 7.21
N HIS A 523 30.21 -3.49 7.23
CA HIS A 523 29.59 -4.81 7.05
C HIS A 523 28.62 -5.20 8.18
N LEU A 524 27.32 -4.90 7.99
CA LEU A 524 26.28 -5.26 8.96
C LEU A 524 25.91 -6.75 8.87
N ARG A 525 25.78 -7.40 10.04
CA ARG A 525 25.38 -8.81 10.15
C ARG A 525 23.87 -8.99 9.97
N LEU A 526 23.39 -8.79 8.74
CA LEU A 526 22.03 -9.13 8.34
C LEU A 526 21.83 -10.65 8.31
N ASN A 527 20.64 -11.14 8.67
CA ASN A 527 20.29 -12.55 8.40
C ASN A 527 19.85 -12.76 6.94
N PRO A 528 19.84 -14.00 6.40
CA PRO A 528 19.54 -14.23 4.99
C PRO A 528 18.16 -13.75 4.50
N LYS A 529 17.18 -13.52 5.39
CA LYS A 529 15.89 -12.91 5.01
C LYS A 529 16.04 -11.39 4.86
N GLU A 530 16.78 -10.74 5.76
CA GLU A 530 17.11 -9.31 5.70
C GLU A 530 17.99 -8.98 4.50
N THR A 531 19.05 -9.75 4.22
CA THR A 531 19.92 -9.53 3.05
C THR A 531 19.14 -9.53 1.75
N ARG A 532 18.22 -10.50 1.56
CA ARG A 532 17.39 -10.62 0.35
C ARG A 532 16.40 -9.46 0.18
N VAL A 533 15.82 -8.94 1.28
CA VAL A 533 14.93 -7.77 1.22
C VAL A 533 15.73 -6.48 1.01
N TYR A 534 16.89 -6.35 1.62
CA TYR A 534 17.77 -5.17 1.43
C TYR A 534 18.35 -5.13 0.01
N GLU A 535 18.79 -6.26 -0.55
CA GLU A 535 19.21 -6.36 -1.97
C GLU A 535 18.06 -6.02 -2.92
N MET A 536 16.82 -6.46 -2.64
CA MET A 536 15.64 -6.09 -3.43
C MET A 536 15.39 -4.57 -3.43
N ILE A 537 15.50 -3.92 -2.27
CA ILE A 537 15.37 -2.45 -2.14
C ILE A 537 16.51 -1.74 -2.88
N CYS A 538 17.75 -2.20 -2.74
CA CYS A 538 18.90 -1.60 -3.43
C CYS A 538 18.83 -1.75 -4.95
N ARG A 539 18.50 -2.96 -5.46
CA ARG A 539 18.33 -3.20 -6.91
C ARG A 539 17.18 -2.38 -7.50
N HIS A 540 16.05 -2.24 -6.79
CA HIS A 540 14.95 -1.40 -7.24
C HIS A 540 15.30 0.10 -7.19
N PHE A 541 16.03 0.56 -6.17
CA PHE A 541 16.54 1.93 -6.09
C PHE A 541 17.38 2.27 -7.32
N LEU A 542 18.40 1.47 -7.63
CA LEU A 542 19.23 1.64 -8.84
C LEU A 542 18.36 1.61 -10.10
N ALA A 543 17.49 0.61 -10.24
CA ALA A 543 16.60 0.48 -11.38
C ALA A 543 15.72 1.71 -11.64
N SER A 544 15.21 2.36 -10.59
CA SER A 544 14.34 3.55 -10.71
C SER A 544 15.07 4.82 -11.17
N LEU A 545 16.40 4.80 -11.11
CA LEU A 545 17.30 5.86 -11.55
C LEU A 545 18.00 5.55 -12.89
N MET A 546 17.80 4.36 -13.45
CA MET A 546 18.44 3.90 -14.69
C MET A 546 17.60 4.19 -15.95
N PRO A 547 18.22 4.18 -17.15
CA PRO A 547 17.50 4.28 -18.42
C PRO A 547 16.41 3.22 -18.62
N SER A 548 15.47 3.52 -19.51
CA SER A 548 14.38 2.60 -19.86
C SER A 548 14.85 1.47 -20.79
N GLU A 549 14.40 0.23 -20.56
CA GLU A 549 14.63 -0.91 -21.47
C GLU A 549 14.02 -0.60 -22.84
N ARG A 550 14.79 -0.82 -23.92
CA ARG A 550 14.37 -0.60 -25.31
C ARG A 550 14.46 -1.90 -26.07
N TYR A 551 13.39 -2.22 -26.79
CA TYR A 551 13.30 -3.41 -27.63
C TYR A 551 12.49 -3.09 -28.88
N HIS A 552 12.68 -3.85 -29.94
CA HIS A 552 11.87 -3.74 -31.15
C HIS A 552 11.01 -4.98 -31.36
N SER A 553 10.02 -4.84 -32.24
CA SER A 553 9.15 -5.88 -32.72
C SER A 553 9.10 -5.80 -34.24
N ASP A 554 9.80 -6.72 -34.90
CA ASP A 554 9.81 -6.89 -36.34
C ASP A 554 8.67 -7.82 -36.73
N THR A 555 7.69 -7.30 -37.45
CA THR A 555 6.48 -8.03 -37.87
C THR A 555 6.36 -8.06 -39.38
N VAL A 556 6.26 -9.27 -39.93
CA VAL A 556 6.03 -9.55 -41.34
C VAL A 556 4.63 -10.12 -41.47
N VAL A 557 3.79 -9.52 -42.31
CA VAL A 557 2.41 -9.98 -42.57
C VAL A 557 2.33 -10.56 -43.96
N PHE A 558 1.81 -11.78 -44.04
CA PHE A 558 1.60 -12.55 -45.26
C PHE A 558 0.09 -12.75 -45.46
N ALA A 559 -0.40 -12.56 -46.68
CA ALA A 559 -1.79 -12.84 -47.05
C ALA A 559 -1.87 -14.06 -47.97
N ALA A 560 -2.79 -14.98 -47.67
CA ALA A 560 -3.08 -16.18 -48.47
C ALA A 560 -4.59 -16.31 -48.65
N ASP A 561 -5.08 -16.26 -49.89
CA ASP A 561 -6.51 -16.11 -50.22
C ASP A 561 -7.22 -15.01 -49.37
N GLY A 562 -6.56 -13.88 -49.14
CA GLY A 562 -7.10 -12.78 -48.32
C GLY A 562 -7.21 -13.07 -46.82
N VAL A 563 -6.67 -14.18 -46.32
CA VAL A 563 -6.49 -14.43 -44.87
C VAL A 563 -5.07 -14.01 -44.48
N GLU A 564 -4.95 -13.15 -43.46
CA GLU A 564 -3.64 -12.68 -42.98
C GLU A 564 -3.06 -13.57 -41.87
N VAL A 565 -1.76 -13.84 -41.98
CA VAL A 565 -0.93 -14.48 -40.94
C VAL A 565 0.38 -13.70 -40.80
N SER A 566 0.93 -13.65 -39.59
CA SER A 566 2.10 -12.84 -39.28
C SER A 566 3.24 -13.62 -38.62
N ARG A 567 4.48 -13.23 -38.93
CA ARG A 567 5.68 -13.63 -38.20
C ARG A 567 6.17 -12.40 -37.45
N THR A 568 6.13 -12.45 -36.12
CA THR A 568 6.75 -11.42 -35.26
C THR A 568 7.99 -12.00 -34.61
N VAL A 569 9.11 -11.28 -34.71
CA VAL A 569 10.32 -11.50 -33.92
C VAL A 569 10.60 -10.25 -33.11
N GLN A 570 11.03 -10.42 -31.87
CA GLN A 570 11.37 -9.33 -30.97
C GLN A 570 12.80 -9.54 -30.47
N GLY A 571 13.52 -8.44 -30.22
CA GLY A 571 14.85 -8.45 -29.63
C GLY A 571 15.07 -7.22 -28.77
N ILE A 572 15.81 -7.37 -27.67
CA ILE A 572 16.24 -6.23 -26.84
C ILE A 572 17.40 -5.52 -27.54
N ASP A 573 17.32 -4.19 -27.55
CA ASP A 573 18.30 -3.28 -28.16
C ASP A 573 19.13 -2.54 -27.10
N ASP A 574 18.50 -2.19 -25.97
CA ASP A 574 19.11 -1.62 -24.77
C ASP A 574 18.42 -2.23 -23.55
N MET A 575 19.20 -2.79 -22.62
CA MET A 575 18.68 -3.39 -21.39
C MET A 575 18.18 -2.32 -20.41
N GLY A 576 18.79 -1.14 -20.38
CA GLY A 576 18.53 -0.13 -19.36
C GLY A 576 18.50 -0.72 -17.93
N PHE A 577 17.51 -0.32 -17.14
CA PHE A 577 17.24 -0.82 -15.79
C PHE A 577 17.07 -2.35 -15.67
N ALA A 578 16.81 -3.07 -16.76
CA ALA A 578 16.54 -4.52 -16.73
C ALA A 578 17.82 -5.36 -16.54
N SER A 579 19.01 -4.76 -16.54
CA SER A 579 20.24 -5.44 -16.09
C SER A 579 20.20 -5.75 -14.59
N VAL A 580 19.88 -4.76 -13.76
CA VAL A 580 19.92 -4.87 -12.29
C VAL A 580 18.70 -5.58 -11.69
N ILE A 581 17.54 -5.52 -12.36
CA ILE A 581 16.29 -6.22 -11.97
C ILE A 581 15.77 -7.13 -13.09
N SER A 582 16.52 -8.18 -13.38
CA SER A 582 16.25 -9.14 -14.46
C SER A 582 14.84 -9.77 -14.46
N TRP A 583 14.18 -9.88 -13.30
CA TRP A 583 12.79 -10.35 -13.18
C TRP A 583 11.74 -9.35 -13.72
N GLN A 584 12.12 -8.09 -13.96
CA GLN A 584 11.31 -7.09 -14.66
C GLN A 584 11.74 -6.87 -16.11
N ARG A 585 12.68 -7.64 -16.66
CA ARG A 585 13.04 -7.63 -18.09
C ARG A 585 11.87 -8.02 -18.99
N ALA A 586 11.89 -7.67 -20.27
CA ALA A 586 11.05 -8.31 -21.27
C ALA A 586 11.49 -9.77 -21.50
N ASN A 587 10.54 -10.70 -21.67
CA ASN A 587 10.82 -12.11 -21.96
C ASN A 587 11.17 -12.31 -23.46
N ILE A 588 12.29 -11.69 -23.84
CA ILE A 588 12.76 -11.46 -25.21
C ILE A 588 14.29 -11.62 -25.20
N ASP A 589 14.88 -12.27 -26.20
CA ASP A 589 16.33 -12.47 -26.28
C ASP A 589 17.08 -11.17 -26.65
N PRO A 590 18.32 -10.95 -26.18
CA PRO A 590 19.10 -9.78 -26.56
C PRO A 590 19.55 -9.88 -28.02
N GLY A 591 19.55 -8.77 -28.76
CA GLY A 591 20.12 -8.70 -30.11
C GLY A 591 19.41 -9.53 -31.20
N LYS A 592 18.35 -10.28 -30.86
CA LYS A 592 17.56 -11.06 -31.81
C LYS A 592 16.98 -10.15 -32.92
N ARG A 593 16.84 -10.70 -34.12
CA ARG A 593 16.32 -10.06 -35.34
C ARG A 593 15.60 -11.11 -36.18
N LEU A 594 14.93 -10.67 -37.25
CA LEU A 594 14.56 -11.57 -38.34
C LEU A 594 15.81 -12.25 -38.92
N ASP A 595 15.66 -13.54 -39.20
CA ASP A 595 16.64 -14.44 -39.81
C ASP A 595 16.67 -14.37 -41.36
N PHE A 596 15.85 -13.48 -41.93
CA PHE A 596 15.62 -13.29 -43.37
C PHE A 596 15.30 -11.81 -43.67
N THR A 597 15.38 -11.40 -44.95
CA THR A 597 15.10 -10.02 -45.39
C THR A 597 13.84 -9.99 -46.26
N PRO A 598 12.63 -9.80 -45.67
CA PRO A 598 11.38 -9.88 -46.41
C PRO A 598 11.15 -8.66 -47.30
N MET A 599 10.76 -8.87 -48.55
CA MET A 599 10.38 -7.80 -49.47
C MET A 599 8.86 -7.71 -49.61
N LYS A 600 8.29 -6.50 -49.47
CA LYS A 600 6.85 -6.29 -49.70
C LYS A 600 6.51 -6.60 -51.17
N GLY A 601 5.48 -7.43 -51.37
CA GLY A 601 5.08 -7.97 -52.67
C GLY A 601 5.70 -9.32 -53.04
N GLN A 602 6.72 -9.80 -52.31
CA GLN A 602 7.34 -11.12 -52.51
C GLN A 602 6.28 -12.22 -52.34
N SER A 603 6.18 -13.12 -53.32
CA SER A 603 5.39 -14.34 -53.20
C SER A 603 6.24 -15.43 -52.55
N VAL A 604 5.64 -16.20 -51.65
CA VAL A 604 6.31 -17.11 -50.72
C VAL A 604 5.55 -18.43 -50.71
N ARG A 605 6.25 -19.57 -50.69
CA ARG A 605 5.59 -20.88 -50.81
C ARG A 605 5.00 -21.30 -49.47
N ILE A 606 3.77 -21.81 -49.49
CA ILE A 606 3.18 -22.48 -48.32
C ILE A 606 3.65 -23.94 -48.29
N LEU A 607 4.31 -24.33 -47.20
CA LEU A 607 4.83 -25.68 -46.99
C LEU A 607 3.89 -26.55 -46.16
N ASN A 608 3.21 -25.96 -45.17
CA ASN A 608 2.27 -26.66 -44.28
C ASN A 608 1.31 -25.65 -43.62
N VAL A 609 0.07 -26.07 -43.35
CA VAL A 609 -0.97 -25.26 -42.69
C VAL A 609 -1.67 -26.13 -41.64
N LYS A 610 -1.61 -25.73 -40.37
CA LYS A 610 -2.30 -26.41 -39.27
C LYS A 610 -3.09 -25.44 -38.41
N MET A 611 -4.30 -25.82 -37.98
CA MET A 611 -4.96 -25.17 -36.85
C MET A 611 -4.36 -25.70 -35.54
N THR A 612 -4.19 -24.81 -34.55
CA THR A 612 -3.76 -25.15 -33.19
C THR A 612 -4.82 -24.66 -32.21
N GLU A 613 -5.37 -25.59 -31.43
CA GLU A 613 -6.37 -25.34 -30.39
C GLU A 613 -5.65 -25.13 -29.04
N THR A 614 -6.03 -24.08 -28.31
CA THR A 614 -5.38 -23.68 -27.04
C THR A 614 -6.44 -23.31 -26.01
N PRO A 615 -6.35 -23.75 -24.73
CA PRO A 615 -7.26 -23.23 -23.70
C PRO A 615 -7.19 -21.71 -23.60
N ALA A 616 -8.34 -21.06 -23.45
CA ALA A 616 -8.38 -19.64 -23.12
C ALA A 616 -7.84 -19.39 -21.69
N PRO A 617 -7.29 -18.21 -21.37
CA PRO A 617 -6.84 -17.89 -20.02
C PRO A 617 -7.99 -17.95 -19.01
N SER A 618 -7.96 -18.96 -18.14
CA SER A 618 -8.89 -19.08 -17.02
C SER A 618 -8.57 -18.08 -15.91
N PRO A 619 -9.56 -17.68 -15.08
CA PRO A 619 -9.31 -17.04 -13.80
C PRO A 619 -8.34 -17.88 -12.94
N MET A 620 -7.65 -17.22 -12.01
CA MET A 620 -6.80 -17.87 -11.03
C MET A 620 -7.14 -17.34 -9.64
N LEU A 621 -6.93 -18.18 -8.61
CA LEU A 621 -6.94 -17.73 -7.22
C LEU A 621 -5.93 -16.61 -7.00
N LEU A 622 -6.23 -15.64 -6.13
CA LEU A 622 -5.28 -14.57 -5.83
C LEU A 622 -3.99 -15.14 -5.22
N ASN A 623 -2.86 -14.50 -5.47
CA ASN A 623 -1.74 -14.52 -4.53
C ASN A 623 -1.80 -13.26 -3.66
N GLU A 624 -0.93 -13.16 -2.65
CA GLU A 624 -0.91 -12.01 -1.73
C GLU A 624 -0.72 -10.67 -2.46
N ALA A 625 0.13 -10.63 -3.49
CA ALA A 625 0.35 -9.43 -4.29
C ALA A 625 -0.91 -8.95 -5.03
N GLN A 626 -1.69 -9.88 -5.60
CA GLN A 626 -2.98 -9.56 -6.25
C GLN A 626 -4.07 -9.19 -5.24
N LEU A 627 -4.02 -9.73 -4.02
CA LEU A 627 -4.92 -9.32 -2.94
C LEU A 627 -4.61 -7.89 -2.46
N MET A 628 -3.33 -7.54 -2.32
CA MET A 628 -2.91 -6.17 -2.01
C MET A 628 -3.34 -5.18 -3.11
N ASP A 629 -3.21 -5.56 -4.39
CA ASP A 629 -3.69 -4.76 -5.53
C ASP A 629 -5.21 -4.49 -5.49
N LEU A 630 -6.01 -5.46 -5.04
CA LEU A 630 -7.45 -5.27 -4.87
C LEU A 630 -7.77 -4.37 -3.66
N MET A 631 -7.03 -4.50 -2.56
CA MET A 631 -7.21 -3.65 -1.38
C MET A 631 -6.84 -2.19 -1.67
N GLU A 632 -5.69 -1.93 -2.30
CA GLU A 632 -5.25 -0.60 -2.74
C GLU A 632 -6.27 0.02 -3.73
N LYS A 633 -6.64 -0.71 -4.78
CA LYS A 633 -7.63 -0.29 -5.79
C LYS A 633 -8.99 0.08 -5.18
N HIS A 634 -9.43 -0.65 -4.16
CA HIS A 634 -10.70 -0.40 -3.47
C HIS A 634 -10.58 0.53 -2.26
N ARG A 635 -9.37 1.05 -1.96
CA ARG A 635 -9.06 1.96 -0.85
C ARG A 635 -9.50 1.41 0.50
N ILE A 636 -9.03 0.22 0.83
CA ILE A 636 -9.16 -0.39 2.16
C ILE A 636 -7.80 -0.85 2.68
N GLY A 637 -7.54 -0.64 3.97
CA GLY A 637 -6.24 -0.91 4.58
C GLY A 637 -5.17 0.14 4.23
N THR A 638 -5.56 1.41 3.99
CA THR A 638 -4.61 2.53 3.79
C THR A 638 -3.67 2.69 4.99
N ASP A 639 -2.70 3.61 4.90
CA ASP A 639 -1.74 3.89 5.99
C ASP A 639 -0.98 2.62 6.38
N ALA A 640 -0.37 1.99 5.36
CA ALA A 640 0.40 0.74 5.40
C ALA A 640 -0.26 -0.47 6.10
N SER A 641 -1.57 -0.44 6.42
CA SER A 641 -2.21 -1.45 7.28
C SER A 641 -2.64 -2.75 6.57
N ILE A 642 -2.55 -2.80 5.23
CA ILE A 642 -2.80 -4.00 4.39
C ILE A 642 -2.17 -5.30 4.94
N PRO A 643 -0.88 -5.38 5.34
CA PRO A 643 -0.25 -6.63 5.79
C PRO A 643 -0.88 -7.22 7.05
N GLY A 644 -1.38 -6.37 7.96
CA GLY A 644 -2.07 -6.79 9.18
C GLY A 644 -3.44 -7.41 8.88
N HIS A 645 -4.18 -6.84 7.94
CA HIS A 645 -5.47 -7.39 7.51
C HIS A 645 -5.32 -8.72 6.75
N VAL A 646 -4.25 -8.89 5.95
CA VAL A 646 -3.92 -10.17 5.29
C VAL A 646 -3.47 -11.22 6.32
N ASP A 647 -2.59 -10.89 7.27
CA ASP A 647 -2.18 -11.77 8.37
C ASP A 647 -3.38 -12.23 9.22
N ASN A 648 -4.38 -11.37 9.43
CA ASN A 648 -5.57 -11.70 10.19
C ASN A 648 -6.46 -12.75 9.51
N ILE A 649 -6.72 -12.68 8.20
CA ILE A 649 -7.52 -13.72 7.51
C ILE A 649 -6.81 -15.09 7.48
N ILE A 650 -5.48 -15.09 7.44
CA ILE A 650 -4.65 -16.30 7.51
C ILE A 650 -4.68 -16.90 8.92
N LYS A 651 -4.34 -16.11 9.96
CA LYS A 651 -4.36 -16.53 11.37
C LYS A 651 -5.71 -17.08 11.82
N ARG A 652 -6.82 -16.50 11.35
CA ARG A 652 -8.19 -16.92 11.67
C ARG A 652 -8.64 -18.17 10.89
N LYS A 653 -7.76 -18.76 10.07
CA LYS A 653 -8.03 -19.94 9.22
C LYS A 653 -9.20 -19.73 8.25
N TYR A 654 -9.40 -18.49 7.78
CA TYR A 654 -10.41 -18.17 6.75
C TYR A 654 -9.87 -18.38 5.34
N VAL A 655 -8.54 -18.32 5.19
CA VAL A 655 -7.82 -18.73 3.98
C VAL A 655 -6.61 -19.60 4.34
N ILE A 656 -6.16 -20.40 3.38
CA ILE A 656 -4.89 -21.11 3.39
C ILE A 656 -4.02 -20.53 2.27
N VAL A 657 -2.75 -20.26 2.55
CA VAL A 657 -1.76 -19.84 1.55
C VAL A 657 -0.88 -21.03 1.20
N HIS A 658 -0.96 -21.50 -0.05
CA HIS A 658 -0.16 -22.62 -0.54
C HIS A 658 1.32 -22.23 -0.63
N PRO A 659 2.26 -22.92 0.05
CA PRO A 659 3.66 -22.50 0.10
C PRO A 659 4.32 -22.39 -1.28
N GLU A 660 4.11 -23.39 -2.14
CA GLU A 660 4.76 -23.53 -3.45
C GLU A 660 4.31 -22.46 -4.46
N THR A 661 3.03 -22.07 -4.44
CA THR A 661 2.43 -21.19 -5.47
C THR A 661 2.09 -19.79 -4.95
N ARG A 662 2.20 -19.58 -3.62
CA ARG A 662 1.71 -18.38 -2.88
C ARG A 662 0.24 -18.04 -3.14
N ARG A 663 -0.55 -18.98 -3.68
CA ARG A 663 -1.98 -18.81 -3.96
C ARG A 663 -2.80 -18.95 -2.69
N ILE A 664 -3.90 -18.21 -2.62
CA ILE A 664 -4.79 -18.10 -1.46
C ILE A 664 -6.09 -18.85 -1.76
N THR A 665 -6.37 -19.93 -1.01
CA THR A 665 -7.65 -20.67 -1.09
C THR A 665 -8.51 -20.37 0.14
N PRO A 666 -9.74 -19.86 -0.02
CA PRO A 666 -10.70 -19.76 1.07
C PRO A 666 -11.08 -21.12 1.67
N THR A 667 -11.10 -21.22 3.00
CA THR A 667 -11.57 -22.43 3.70
C THR A 667 -13.10 -22.54 3.67
N THR A 668 -13.66 -23.71 3.99
CA THR A 668 -15.12 -23.90 4.12
C THR A 668 -15.76 -22.84 5.02
N LEU A 669 -15.12 -22.54 6.16
CA LEU A 669 -15.54 -21.47 7.06
C LEU A 669 -15.44 -20.08 6.42
N GLY A 670 -14.32 -19.77 5.74
CA GLY A 670 -14.15 -18.49 5.05
C GLY A 670 -15.20 -18.24 3.96
N ARG A 671 -15.47 -19.26 3.14
CA ARG A 671 -16.54 -19.22 2.11
C ARG A 671 -17.92 -19.04 2.72
N THR A 672 -18.23 -19.81 3.77
CA THR A 672 -19.52 -19.75 4.46
C THR A 672 -19.75 -18.38 5.09
N LEU A 673 -18.74 -17.77 5.72
CA LEU A 673 -18.83 -16.42 6.25
C LEU A 673 -19.23 -15.40 5.19
N ILE A 674 -18.52 -15.33 4.06
CA ILE A 674 -18.85 -14.38 2.98
C ILE A 674 -20.23 -14.67 2.37
N ASN A 675 -20.57 -15.95 2.16
CA ASN A 675 -21.87 -16.36 1.64
C ASN A 675 -23.03 -16.02 2.58
N VAL A 676 -22.82 -16.03 3.90
CA VAL A 676 -23.83 -15.65 4.89
C VAL A 676 -23.92 -14.13 5.02
N TYR A 677 -22.79 -13.39 5.08
CA TYR A 677 -22.84 -11.93 5.07
C TYR A 677 -23.53 -11.39 3.81
N ARG A 678 -23.24 -11.93 2.62
CA ARG A 678 -23.92 -11.56 1.36
C ARG A 678 -25.41 -11.89 1.31
N LYS A 679 -25.91 -12.81 2.15
CA LYS A 679 -27.35 -13.10 2.29
C LYS A 679 -28.03 -12.26 3.37
N CYS A 680 -27.31 -11.94 4.45
CA CYS A 680 -27.79 -11.09 5.53
C CYS A 680 -27.75 -9.59 5.15
N VAL A 681 -26.55 -9.07 4.95
CA VAL A 681 -26.22 -7.64 4.79
C VAL A 681 -24.95 -7.52 3.94
N PRO A 682 -25.06 -7.45 2.60
CA PRO A 682 -23.90 -7.37 1.68
C PRO A 682 -22.88 -6.28 2.06
N GLN A 683 -23.36 -5.16 2.59
CA GLN A 683 -22.58 -3.99 2.99
C GLN A 683 -21.53 -4.28 4.08
N LEU A 684 -21.64 -5.41 4.80
CA LEU A 684 -20.66 -5.86 5.79
C LEU A 684 -19.54 -6.74 5.20
N ALA A 685 -19.72 -7.25 3.98
CA ALA A 685 -18.73 -8.04 3.24
C ALA A 685 -18.06 -7.26 2.10
N GLU A 686 -18.76 -6.32 1.47
CA GLU A 686 -18.24 -5.54 0.35
C GLU A 686 -17.40 -4.32 0.84
N PRO A 687 -16.34 -3.91 0.13
CA PRO A 687 -15.32 -3.00 0.65
C PRO A 687 -15.76 -1.53 0.83
N GLN A 688 -16.89 -1.11 0.27
CA GLN A 688 -17.24 0.31 0.16
C GLN A 688 -17.51 0.97 1.52
N LEU A 689 -18.08 0.23 2.49
CA LEU A 689 -18.34 0.76 3.82
C LEU A 689 -17.04 1.01 4.60
N ARG A 690 -16.01 0.16 4.41
CA ARG A 690 -14.67 0.39 4.96
C ARG A 690 -13.95 1.53 4.26
N ALA A 691 -14.02 1.61 2.93
CA ALA A 691 -13.42 2.71 2.18
C ALA A 691 -14.01 4.08 2.58
N GLN A 692 -15.31 4.13 2.86
CA GLN A 692 -15.97 5.33 3.41
C GLN A 692 -15.44 5.66 4.81
N MET A 693 -15.30 4.68 5.70
CA MET A 693 -14.71 4.87 7.03
C MET A 693 -13.27 5.43 6.94
N GLU A 694 -12.40 4.85 6.12
CA GLU A 694 -11.01 5.31 5.97
C GLU A 694 -10.94 6.74 5.39
N VAL A 695 -11.84 7.11 4.46
CA VAL A 695 -11.97 8.50 3.98
C VAL A 695 -12.40 9.48 5.09
N GLN A 696 -13.28 9.09 6.01
CA GLN A 696 -13.69 9.97 7.12
C GLN A 696 -12.58 10.06 8.20
N LEU A 697 -11.78 9.01 8.43
CA LEU A 697 -10.62 9.06 9.32
C LEU A 697 -9.56 10.06 8.81
N MET A 698 -9.24 10.04 7.51
CA MET A 698 -8.30 10.99 6.91
C MET A 698 -8.77 12.46 6.97
N LYS A 699 -10.07 12.72 7.17
CA LYS A 699 -10.60 14.07 7.40
C LYS A 699 -10.35 14.56 8.82
N ILE A 700 -10.35 13.68 9.82
CA ILE A 700 -9.93 14.02 11.20
C ILE A 700 -8.46 14.46 11.16
N ALA A 701 -7.58 13.67 10.53
CA ALA A 701 -6.15 13.96 10.43
C ALA A 701 -5.85 15.34 9.83
N LYS A 702 -6.61 15.74 8.79
CA LYS A 702 -6.49 17.07 8.17
C LYS A 702 -7.16 18.20 8.98
N GLY A 703 -8.05 17.87 9.92
CA GLY A 703 -8.93 18.82 10.60
C GLY A 703 -10.04 19.37 9.71
N GLU A 704 -10.51 18.58 8.73
CA GLU A 704 -11.69 18.88 7.91
C GLU A 704 -13.01 18.55 8.62
N HIS A 705 -12.97 17.67 9.63
CA HIS A 705 -14.12 17.24 10.45
C HIS A 705 -13.68 16.96 11.89
N ASP A 706 -14.63 17.01 12.83
CA ASP A 706 -14.39 16.67 14.22
C ASP A 706 -14.32 15.14 14.47
N PHE A 707 -13.56 14.74 15.48
CA PHE A 707 -13.40 13.36 15.92
C PHE A 707 -14.73 12.69 16.31
N GLU A 708 -15.56 13.39 17.10
CA GLU A 708 -16.80 12.83 17.65
C GLU A 708 -17.87 12.74 16.56
N GLU A 709 -17.97 13.76 15.70
CA GLU A 709 -18.86 13.75 14.53
C GLU A 709 -18.59 12.53 13.63
N VAL A 710 -17.31 12.28 13.29
CA VAL A 710 -16.91 11.14 12.47
C VAL A 710 -17.17 9.82 13.20
N ARG A 711 -16.82 9.72 14.49
CA ARG A 711 -17.03 8.52 15.30
C ARG A 711 -18.51 8.14 15.36
N VAL A 712 -19.38 9.08 15.74
CA VAL A 712 -20.83 8.87 15.85
C VAL A 712 -21.45 8.58 14.47
N HIS A 713 -20.99 9.22 13.40
CA HIS A 713 -21.45 8.95 12.03
C HIS A 713 -21.14 7.51 11.60
N VAL A 714 -19.89 7.05 11.74
CA VAL A 714 -19.47 5.70 11.34
C VAL A 714 -20.10 4.63 12.24
N LEU A 715 -20.16 4.84 13.57
CA LEU A 715 -20.82 3.90 14.48
C LEU A 715 -22.30 3.74 14.17
N ASN A 716 -23.02 4.82 13.83
CA ASN A 716 -24.42 4.71 13.43
C ASN A 716 -24.60 3.94 12.12
N ALA A 717 -23.74 4.16 11.12
CA ALA A 717 -23.78 3.42 9.86
C ALA A 717 -23.62 1.91 10.08
N PHE A 718 -22.61 1.50 10.88
CA PHE A 718 -22.40 0.09 11.23
C PHE A 718 -23.46 -0.48 12.19
N ARG A 719 -24.01 0.32 13.13
CA ARG A 719 -25.10 -0.09 14.03
C ARG A 719 -26.36 -0.47 13.25
N VAL A 720 -26.70 0.27 12.19
CA VAL A 720 -27.82 -0.09 11.29
C VAL A 720 -27.56 -1.42 10.60
N GLN A 721 -26.36 -1.64 10.06
CA GLN A 721 -26.00 -2.92 9.44
C GLN A 721 -26.02 -4.08 10.47
N PHE A 722 -25.60 -3.81 11.71
CA PHE A 722 -25.59 -4.81 12.78
C PHE A 722 -26.99 -5.26 13.19
N LYS A 723 -27.98 -4.36 13.26
CA LYS A 723 -29.38 -4.72 13.53
C LYS A 723 -29.94 -5.67 12.46
N LEU A 724 -29.79 -5.30 11.19
CA LEU A 724 -30.20 -6.13 10.05
C LEU A 724 -29.50 -7.49 10.07
N PHE A 725 -28.22 -7.53 10.44
CA PHE A 725 -27.48 -8.79 10.62
C PHE A 725 -28.02 -9.63 11.78
N LYS A 726 -28.37 -9.03 12.93
CA LYS A 726 -29.00 -9.74 14.07
C LYS A 726 -30.36 -10.33 13.70
N GLU A 727 -31.15 -9.62 12.89
CA GLU A 727 -32.48 -10.07 12.44
C GLU A 727 -32.40 -11.27 11.49
N SER A 728 -31.38 -11.34 10.62
CA SER A 728 -31.28 -12.35 9.57
C SER A 728 -30.33 -13.51 9.88
N PHE A 729 -29.25 -13.32 10.65
CA PHE A 729 -28.15 -14.28 10.79
C PHE A 729 -28.56 -15.64 11.36
N HIS A 730 -29.54 -15.67 12.28
CA HIS A 730 -30.00 -16.92 12.88
C HIS A 730 -30.52 -17.93 11.83
N ASN A 731 -31.16 -17.43 10.77
CA ASN A 731 -31.71 -18.24 9.68
C ASN A 731 -30.62 -18.94 8.84
N TYR A 732 -29.36 -18.51 8.98
CA TYR A 732 -28.21 -19.04 8.27
C TYR A 732 -27.21 -19.79 9.17
N CYS A 733 -27.48 -19.91 10.48
CA CYS A 733 -26.71 -20.80 11.36
C CYS A 733 -26.57 -22.25 10.85
N PRO A 734 -27.57 -22.89 10.20
CA PRO A 734 -27.39 -24.23 9.62
C PRO A 734 -26.28 -24.31 8.56
N SER A 735 -26.02 -23.22 7.83
CA SER A 735 -24.96 -23.20 6.80
C SER A 735 -23.54 -23.40 7.38
N PHE A 736 -23.38 -23.28 8.70
CA PHE A 736 -22.11 -23.50 9.38
C PHE A 736 -21.94 -24.93 9.92
N GLU A 737 -22.95 -25.80 9.87
CA GLU A 737 -22.83 -27.20 10.32
C GLU A 737 -21.63 -27.91 9.65
N PRO A 738 -21.47 -27.89 8.30
CA PRO A 738 -20.34 -28.53 7.61
C PRO A 738 -18.97 -27.83 7.81
N CYS A 739 -18.91 -26.72 8.57
CA CYS A 739 -17.65 -26.05 8.91
C CYS A 739 -17.02 -26.62 10.19
N PHE A 740 -17.78 -27.37 10.99
CA PHE A 740 -17.40 -27.80 12.35
C PHE A 740 -17.68 -29.28 12.65
N GLU A 741 -18.33 -30.01 11.75
CA GLU A 741 -18.35 -31.47 11.76
C GLU A 741 -16.94 -32.05 11.58
N LYS A 742 -16.65 -33.16 12.25
CA LYS A 742 -15.38 -33.87 12.13
C LYS A 742 -15.41 -34.77 10.89
N ASP A 743 -14.83 -34.32 9.79
CA ASP A 743 -14.48 -35.20 8.68
C ASP A 743 -13.46 -36.26 9.17
N PRO A 744 -13.81 -37.57 9.18
CA PRO A 744 -12.92 -38.62 9.66
C PRO A 744 -11.68 -38.84 8.77
N ASN A 745 -11.62 -38.22 7.58
CA ASN A 745 -10.49 -38.29 6.66
C ASN A 745 -9.61 -37.03 6.68
N PHE A 746 -9.97 -35.99 7.44
CA PHE A 746 -9.22 -34.73 7.46
C PHE A 746 -7.94 -34.84 8.29
N VAL A 747 -6.84 -35.17 7.64
CA VAL A 747 -5.49 -35.13 8.23
C VAL A 747 -5.09 -33.67 8.44
N ASP A 748 -4.91 -33.23 9.70
CA ASP A 748 -4.39 -31.89 10.00
C ASP A 748 -2.90 -31.79 9.65
N PHE A 749 -2.62 -31.37 8.42
CA PHE A 749 -1.28 -31.18 7.87
C PHE A 749 -0.37 -30.25 8.69
N ASN A 750 -0.92 -29.42 9.60
CA ASN A 750 -0.13 -28.46 10.37
C ASN A 750 0.35 -28.97 11.74
N ASN A 751 -0.12 -30.13 12.21
CA ASN A 751 0.16 -30.57 13.58
C ASN A 751 1.25 -31.65 13.69
N ARG A 752 2.46 -31.32 13.21
CA ARG A 752 3.71 -32.06 13.52
C ARG A 752 4.60 -31.23 14.45
N GLY A 753 4.14 -31.00 15.68
CA GLY A 753 4.80 -30.03 16.59
C GLY A 753 4.74 -30.30 18.11
N ALA A 754 4.10 -31.39 18.57
CA ALA A 754 4.10 -31.77 19.98
C ALA A 754 4.00 -33.30 20.14
N GLY A 755 4.83 -33.87 21.03
CA GLY A 755 4.84 -35.30 21.30
C GLY A 755 3.97 -35.66 22.52
N SER A 756 3.09 -36.66 22.37
CA SER A 756 2.38 -37.31 23.46
C SER A 756 2.65 -38.82 23.41
N GLY A 757 3.34 -39.35 24.42
CA GLY A 757 3.68 -40.78 24.48
C GLY A 757 2.45 -41.68 24.68
N PRO A 758 2.46 -42.93 24.19
CA PRO A 758 1.32 -43.83 24.26
C PRO A 758 1.15 -44.42 25.67
N ASN A 759 -0.08 -44.43 26.18
CA ASN A 759 -0.48 -45.31 27.28
C ASN A 759 -1.21 -46.55 26.72
N ARG A 760 -1.28 -47.62 27.52
CA ARG A 760 -1.48 -49.00 27.04
C ARG A 760 -2.93 -49.50 27.10
N ASN A 761 -3.11 -50.68 26.48
CA ASN A 761 -4.25 -51.61 26.53
C ASN A 761 -5.40 -51.30 25.55
N GLY A 762 -5.83 -52.21 24.68
CA GLY A 762 -5.26 -53.54 24.33
C GLY A 762 -6.27 -54.48 23.66
N GLY A 763 -5.79 -55.58 23.04
CA GLY A 763 -6.60 -56.72 22.60
C GLY A 763 -6.37 -57.18 21.16
N PHE A 764 -6.39 -58.51 20.94
CA PHE A 764 -6.50 -59.26 19.67
C PHE A 764 -5.51 -58.88 18.54
N ASP A 765 -4.40 -59.58 18.25
CA ASP A 765 -4.02 -61.02 18.28
C ASP A 765 -4.26 -61.79 16.97
N LYS A 766 -3.17 -61.93 16.17
CA LYS A 766 -2.82 -63.03 15.23
C LYS A 766 -3.79 -63.33 14.05
N ARG A 767 -3.36 -63.75 12.84
CA ARG A 767 -2.03 -64.10 12.26
C ARG A 767 -2.20 -64.25 10.72
N LYS A 768 -1.12 -64.11 9.93
CA LYS A 768 -0.36 -65.18 9.21
C LYS A 768 0.29 -64.69 7.89
N TYR A 769 1.29 -65.45 7.39
CA TYR A 769 2.07 -65.24 6.16
C TYR A 769 2.99 -64.00 6.22
N ASP A 770 4.19 -64.09 6.80
CA ASP A 770 5.39 -64.92 6.48
C ASP A 770 6.04 -64.43 5.17
N GLY A 771 7.35 -64.12 5.05
CA GLY A 771 8.55 -64.32 5.89
C GLY A 771 9.72 -64.85 5.02
N PRO A 772 10.97 -65.07 5.51
CA PRO A 772 11.67 -64.57 6.72
C PRO A 772 12.22 -63.14 6.46
N SER A 773 13.42 -62.62 6.78
CA SER A 773 14.68 -62.99 7.50
C SER A 773 15.39 -61.68 7.96
N ASP A 774 16.27 -61.56 8.96
CA ASP A 774 17.24 -62.40 9.69
C ASP A 774 18.68 -62.39 9.14
N ALA A 775 19.76 -62.22 9.95
CA ALA A 775 19.85 -61.83 11.38
C ALA A 775 21.29 -61.43 11.80
N GLY A 776 21.45 -60.86 13.01
CA GLY A 776 22.72 -60.70 13.75
C GLY A 776 23.26 -59.27 13.87
N PHE A 777 23.86 -58.81 14.98
CA PHE A 777 24.22 -59.49 16.26
C PHE A 777 24.17 -58.50 17.46
N GLU A 778 24.32 -59.00 18.70
CA GLU A 778 23.95 -58.29 19.95
C GLU A 778 25.09 -57.63 20.79
N LYS A 779 24.68 -56.61 21.60
CA LYS A 779 25.14 -56.26 22.98
C LYS A 779 26.61 -55.85 23.26
N ARG A 780 26.80 -54.67 23.89
CA ARG A 780 27.34 -54.52 25.28
C ARG A 780 27.19 -53.11 25.91
N ARG A 781 27.47 -53.04 27.22
CA ARG A 781 26.97 -52.13 28.29
C ARG A 781 27.76 -50.84 28.54
N ASN A 782 27.07 -49.84 29.14
CA ASN A 782 27.44 -48.87 30.21
C ASN A 782 28.74 -48.03 30.16
N LEU A 783 28.61 -46.70 30.40
CA LEU A 783 28.93 -46.01 31.68
C LEU A 783 28.55 -44.50 31.63
N GLY A 784 28.49 -43.80 32.78
CA GLY A 784 28.15 -42.35 32.92
C GLY A 784 29.40 -41.47 33.19
N PRO A 785 29.33 -40.30 33.90
CA PRO A 785 28.20 -39.59 34.55
C PRO A 785 27.92 -38.22 33.83
N SER A 786 27.52 -37.05 34.35
CA SER A 786 27.20 -36.48 35.70
C SER A 786 26.34 -35.19 35.59
N LYS A 787 25.90 -34.63 36.74
CA LYS A 787 25.48 -33.22 36.97
C LYS A 787 25.74 -32.85 38.46
N PRO A 788 25.92 -31.57 38.83
CA PRO A 788 25.88 -31.11 40.22
C PRO A 788 24.44 -30.79 40.69
N GLU A 789 24.22 -30.88 42.00
CA GLU A 789 22.97 -30.52 42.72
C GLU A 789 23.20 -29.30 43.63
N PHE A 790 22.11 -28.72 44.17
CA PHE A 790 21.88 -28.25 45.57
C PHE A 790 20.65 -27.31 45.60
N ASP A 791 19.83 -27.19 46.66
CA ASP A 791 19.32 -28.14 47.67
C ASP A 791 18.10 -27.45 48.37
N GLU A 792 17.18 -28.19 49.00
CA GLU A 792 16.04 -27.65 49.75
C GLU A 792 16.04 -28.09 51.22
N ARG A 793 15.97 -27.11 52.16
CA ARG A 793 15.08 -27.07 53.36
C ARG A 793 15.61 -26.17 54.48
N LYS A 794 14.74 -25.32 55.04
CA LYS A 794 14.58 -25.13 56.50
C LYS A 794 13.24 -24.44 56.84
N ARG A 795 12.98 -24.21 58.13
CA ARG A 795 11.64 -24.02 58.74
C ARG A 795 11.39 -22.59 59.26
N ASN A 796 10.11 -22.26 59.45
CA ASN A 796 9.52 -21.22 60.32
C ASN A 796 9.92 -19.75 59.99
N ASP A 797 9.04 -18.74 60.02
CA ASP A 797 8.16 -18.30 61.11
C ASP A 797 6.87 -17.57 60.64
N LEU A 798 6.04 -17.09 61.59
CA LEU A 798 4.78 -16.33 61.41
C LEU A 798 4.85 -14.98 62.14
N PRO A 799 4.20 -13.90 61.62
CA PRO A 799 2.81 -13.60 62.02
C PRO A 799 1.92 -13.18 60.81
N LYS A 800 0.66 -13.63 60.70
CA LYS A 800 -0.56 -13.18 61.43
C LYS A 800 -0.90 -11.68 61.24
N TYR A 801 -2.03 -11.43 60.55
CA TYR A 801 -3.10 -10.51 61.01
C TYR A 801 -4.46 -10.98 60.44
N GLU A 802 -5.55 -10.60 61.11
CA GLU A 802 -6.93 -11.08 60.89
C GLU A 802 -7.71 -10.09 60.00
N ALA A 803 -8.52 -10.47 58.99
CA ALA A 803 -9.66 -11.38 58.91
C ALA A 803 -11.00 -10.78 59.40
N PHE A 804 -12.02 -10.78 58.53
CA PHE A 804 -13.44 -10.77 58.93
C PHE A 804 -14.32 -11.50 57.88
N ASP A 805 -15.53 -11.87 58.29
CA ASP A 805 -16.24 -13.08 57.81
C ASP A 805 -17.57 -12.81 57.03
N SER A 806 -18.13 -13.90 56.49
CA SER A 806 -19.57 -14.22 56.38
C SER A 806 -20.22 -14.17 54.98
N ARG A 807 -21.10 -15.12 54.58
CA ARG A 807 -21.29 -16.55 54.94
C ARG A 807 -22.35 -17.21 54.02
N ARG A 808 -22.29 -18.54 53.83
CA ARG A 808 -23.41 -19.47 53.48
C ARG A 808 -24.02 -19.34 52.06
N ASN A 809 -24.72 -20.34 51.49
CA ASN A 809 -25.08 -21.70 51.95
C ASN A 809 -25.18 -22.71 50.78
N ASP A 810 -25.32 -23.99 51.12
CA ASP A 810 -25.27 -25.16 50.21
C ASP A 810 -26.54 -25.45 49.36
N ALA A 811 -26.38 -26.39 48.41
CA ALA A 811 -27.47 -27.02 47.64
C ALA A 811 -27.75 -28.46 48.11
N PRO A 812 -28.97 -29.00 47.90
CA PRO A 812 -29.22 -30.44 47.90
C PRO A 812 -29.60 -30.99 46.51
N LYS A 813 -29.74 -32.33 46.41
CA LYS A 813 -29.81 -33.10 45.15
C LYS A 813 -31.16 -33.83 44.95
N ASN A 814 -31.43 -34.19 43.68
CA ASN A 814 -32.16 -35.38 43.18
C ASN A 814 -33.30 -36.00 43.99
N GLN A 815 -34.51 -35.97 43.41
CA GLN A 815 -35.43 -37.08 43.09
C GLN A 815 -36.74 -36.48 42.51
N GLY A 816 -37.48 -37.09 41.58
CA GLY A 816 -37.30 -38.32 40.81
C GLY A 816 -38.52 -38.58 39.90
N PHE A 817 -38.65 -39.80 39.37
CA PHE A 817 -39.85 -40.41 38.78
C PHE A 817 -40.38 -40.01 37.38
N GLU A 818 -40.46 -41.08 36.57
CA GLU A 818 -41.52 -41.49 35.64
C GLU A 818 -41.63 -41.03 34.18
N LYS A 819 -41.89 -42.04 33.35
CA LYS A 819 -42.24 -41.98 31.94
C LYS A 819 -43.75 -41.86 31.80
N ARG A 820 -44.23 -41.09 30.81
CA ARG A 820 -45.35 -41.52 29.95
C ARG A 820 -44.99 -41.17 28.52
N GLY A 821 -45.20 -42.12 27.61
CA GLY A 821 -45.27 -41.83 26.18
C GLY A 821 -46.72 -41.97 25.72
N ASN A 822 -47.03 -41.45 24.53
CA ASN A 822 -48.01 -42.10 23.67
C ASN A 822 -47.77 -41.73 22.20
N ASP A 823 -47.57 -42.78 21.42
CA ASP A 823 -47.86 -43.02 20.00
C ASP A 823 -48.78 -42.02 19.27
N GLY A 824 -48.62 -41.92 17.94
CA GLY A 824 -49.75 -41.52 17.09
C GLY A 824 -49.47 -41.15 15.63
N ALA A 825 -49.80 -42.08 14.71
CA ALA A 825 -50.36 -41.85 13.37
C ALA A 825 -49.73 -40.81 12.39
N SER A 826 -49.18 -41.39 11.32
CA SER A 826 -48.69 -40.80 10.07
C SER A 826 -49.78 -40.29 9.08
N ASN A 827 -49.28 -39.76 7.95
CA ASN A 827 -49.84 -39.83 6.58
C ASN A 827 -50.67 -38.61 6.05
N PRO A 828 -50.93 -38.46 4.72
CA PRO A 828 -50.03 -37.65 3.86
C PRO A 828 -50.74 -36.71 2.83
N ASN A 829 -49.97 -36.22 1.84
CA ASN A 829 -50.36 -35.44 0.65
C ASN A 829 -50.72 -33.95 0.92
N LEU A 830 -50.55 -33.00 0.00
CA LEU A 830 -50.39 -33.07 -1.47
C LEU A 830 -49.22 -32.24 -2.02
N GLU A 831 -48.67 -32.67 -3.15
CA GLU A 831 -48.07 -31.77 -4.15
C GLU A 831 -49.16 -30.99 -4.92
N LYS A 832 -48.98 -29.67 -5.11
CA LYS A 832 -49.18 -28.90 -6.38
C LYS A 832 -49.40 -27.40 -6.11
N LEU A 833 -48.35 -26.61 -6.34
CA LEU A 833 -48.49 -25.41 -7.17
C LEU A 833 -47.17 -25.11 -7.87
N GLY A 834 -47.13 -25.30 -9.18
CA GLY A 834 -45.92 -25.12 -9.99
C GLY A 834 -45.78 -23.72 -10.59
N SER A 835 -44.54 -23.41 -10.98
CA SER A 835 -44.18 -22.52 -12.10
C SER A 835 -44.95 -21.20 -12.27
N ARG A 836 -44.36 -20.10 -11.77
CA ARG A 836 -44.44 -18.79 -12.44
C ARG A 836 -43.21 -17.93 -12.15
N PHE A 837 -42.85 -17.09 -13.14
CA PHE A 837 -41.79 -16.08 -13.14
C PHE A 837 -40.33 -16.56 -12.93
N ARG A 838 -39.70 -16.95 -14.04
CA ARG A 838 -38.42 -16.33 -14.43
C ARG A 838 -38.74 -15.13 -15.32
N GLY A 839 -37.94 -14.07 -15.27
CA GLY A 839 -37.99 -12.96 -16.24
C GLY A 839 -38.07 -11.57 -15.60
N ALA A 840 -36.91 -11.04 -15.21
CA ALA A 840 -36.59 -9.61 -15.06
C ALA A 840 -35.15 -9.50 -14.51
N GLN A 841 -34.17 -9.41 -15.40
CA GLN A 841 -32.99 -8.59 -15.12
C GLN A 841 -33.25 -7.20 -15.71
N ASP A 842 -32.40 -6.24 -15.38
CA ASP A 842 -32.44 -4.84 -15.83
C ASP A 842 -33.67 -4.03 -15.34
N ASP A 843 -33.60 -3.58 -14.07
CA ASP A 843 -33.66 -2.13 -13.76
C ASP A 843 -33.38 -1.84 -12.28
N ALA A 844 -32.20 -1.28 -11.98
CA ALA A 844 -31.77 -0.94 -10.61
C ALA A 844 -30.77 0.24 -10.54
N LYS A 845 -30.91 1.26 -11.41
CA LYS A 845 -30.18 2.54 -11.31
C LYS A 845 -31.15 3.66 -10.97
N GLY A 846 -31.38 3.96 -9.68
CA GLY A 846 -32.42 4.94 -9.34
C GLY A 846 -32.66 5.30 -7.88
N PHE A 847 -31.68 5.24 -6.98
CA PHE A 847 -31.80 5.87 -5.65
C PHE A 847 -30.49 6.56 -5.22
N PHE A 848 -30.61 7.52 -4.29
CA PHE A 848 -29.57 8.44 -3.82
C PHE A 848 -29.10 9.54 -4.79
N ASN A 849 -30.04 10.44 -5.14
CA ASN A 849 -29.70 11.88 -5.18
C ASN A 849 -29.93 12.47 -3.77
N PRO A 850 -29.07 13.37 -3.27
CA PRO A 850 -29.30 14.06 -2.00
C PRO A 850 -30.35 15.19 -2.16
N PRO A 851 -31.11 15.53 -1.10
CA PRO A 851 -31.99 16.70 -1.11
C PRO A 851 -31.17 18.00 -1.14
N THR A 852 -31.58 18.94 -1.97
CA THR A 852 -30.98 20.28 -2.07
C THR A 852 -31.34 21.13 -0.86
N LEU A 853 -30.37 21.40 0.02
CA LEU A 853 -30.55 22.34 1.13
C LEU A 853 -30.66 23.78 0.63
N ASN A 854 -31.84 24.37 0.79
CA ASN A 854 -32.11 25.75 0.41
C ASN A 854 -31.41 26.72 1.40
N ARG A 855 -30.43 27.48 0.91
CA ARG A 855 -29.73 28.52 1.68
C ARG A 855 -30.54 29.82 1.70
N ASP A 856 -31.53 29.92 2.60
CA ASP A 856 -31.88 31.19 3.28
C ASP A 856 -32.94 30.97 4.38
N ALA A 857 -32.50 30.52 5.55
CA ALA A 857 -33.27 30.57 6.80
C ALA A 857 -32.33 30.54 8.02
N PHE A 858 -32.82 31.02 9.17
CA PHE A 858 -32.17 31.03 10.50
C PHE A 858 -30.87 31.83 10.66
N LYS A 859 -31.02 33.09 11.11
CA LYS A 859 -30.00 33.80 11.91
C LYS A 859 -30.37 33.70 13.39
N PRO A 860 -29.59 33.02 14.26
CA PRO A 860 -29.78 33.13 15.71
C PRO A 860 -29.19 34.44 16.24
N ARG A 861 -29.96 35.18 17.05
CA ARG A 861 -29.44 36.28 17.89
C ARG A 861 -29.21 35.76 19.29
N PHE A 862 -28.01 35.93 19.82
CA PHE A 862 -27.71 35.74 21.24
C PHE A 862 -27.35 37.09 21.87
N ASN A 863 -28.07 37.48 22.92
CA ASN A 863 -27.69 38.58 23.81
C ASN A 863 -27.10 37.99 25.11
N PRO A 864 -26.03 38.58 25.69
CA PRO A 864 -25.49 38.15 26.98
C PRO A 864 -26.36 38.65 28.16
N PRO A 865 -26.35 37.97 29.32
CA PRO A 865 -27.11 38.36 30.51
C PRO A 865 -26.40 39.43 31.37
N PRO A 866 -27.15 40.26 32.12
CA PRO A 866 -26.59 41.25 33.06
C PRO A 866 -26.20 40.63 34.43
N PRO A 867 -25.36 41.31 35.23
CA PRO A 867 -24.83 40.78 36.49
C PRO A 867 -25.83 40.82 37.67
N GLN A 868 -25.72 39.84 38.57
CA GLN A 868 -26.58 39.71 39.74
C GLN A 868 -26.16 40.64 40.91
N ARG A 869 -27.15 41.16 41.65
CA ARG A 869 -26.96 41.76 42.99
C ARG A 869 -27.65 40.89 44.06
N ARG A 870 -26.99 40.72 45.21
CA ARG A 870 -27.50 39.95 46.37
C ARG A 870 -28.69 40.65 47.06
N ARG A 871 -29.74 39.90 47.38
CA ARG A 871 -30.57 40.03 48.61
C ARG A 871 -31.12 38.64 49.02
N SER A 872 -31.60 38.54 50.25
CA SER A 872 -32.11 37.35 50.94
C SER A 872 -33.28 37.77 51.88
N PRO A 873 -33.94 36.88 52.64
CA PRO A 873 -34.52 35.56 52.29
C PRO A 873 -36.01 35.43 52.76
N THR A 874 -36.58 34.20 52.71
CA THR A 874 -37.86 33.73 53.37
C THR A 874 -39.21 34.19 52.75
N PRO A 875 -40.37 33.54 53.09
CA PRO A 875 -40.64 32.13 53.44
C PRO A 875 -41.78 31.46 52.59
N PRO A 876 -42.05 30.14 52.71
CA PRO A 876 -43.00 29.39 51.85
C PRO A 876 -44.33 28.96 52.50
N THR A 877 -45.39 28.70 51.70
CA THR A 877 -46.63 27.89 51.97
C THR A 877 -47.48 27.78 50.66
N LYS A 878 -48.46 26.89 50.40
CA LYS A 878 -49.00 25.63 51.01
C LYS A 878 -49.82 24.80 49.97
N LYS A 879 -49.75 23.45 50.07
CA LYS A 879 -50.76 22.37 49.78
C LYS A 879 -51.92 22.55 48.75
N ILE A 880 -51.90 21.74 47.67
CA ILE A 880 -52.72 20.50 47.40
C ILE A 880 -54.14 20.43 48.06
N PRO A 881 -55.26 20.21 47.30
CA PRO A 881 -55.79 18.83 47.04
C PRO A 881 -56.53 18.55 45.69
N LEU A 882 -57.05 17.31 45.56
CA LEU A 882 -57.68 16.61 44.40
C LEU A 882 -59.24 16.44 44.61
N PRO A 883 -59.94 15.42 44.05
CA PRO A 883 -60.60 15.24 42.71
C PRO A 883 -62.16 15.05 42.88
N PRO A 884 -62.98 14.17 42.19
CA PRO A 884 -62.95 13.50 40.87
C PRO A 884 -64.16 13.81 39.88
N PRO A 885 -65.17 12.94 39.53
CA PRO A 885 -65.49 12.57 38.13
C PRO A 885 -67.00 12.71 37.69
N VAL A 886 -67.38 12.15 36.51
CA VAL A 886 -68.74 11.79 35.93
C VAL A 886 -68.81 12.13 34.41
N VAL A 887 -69.73 11.64 33.56
CA VAL A 887 -70.03 10.27 33.03
C VAL A 887 -71.25 10.33 32.05
N ASP A 888 -71.07 9.84 30.81
CA ASP A 888 -72.04 9.26 29.83
C ASP A 888 -73.18 10.02 29.05
N VAL A 889 -73.64 9.34 27.97
CA VAL A 889 -74.90 9.42 27.15
C VAL A 889 -75.07 10.41 25.95
N LYS A 890 -74.78 9.90 24.72
CA LYS A 890 -75.67 9.60 23.53
C LYS A 890 -76.95 10.43 23.20
N PRO A 891 -77.41 10.53 21.91
CA PRO A 891 -78.09 9.40 21.22
C PRO A 891 -78.06 9.26 19.64
N GLN A 892 -78.48 8.05 19.16
CA GLN A 892 -78.92 7.63 17.78
C GLN A 892 -77.88 7.52 16.62
N ILE A 893 -77.95 6.66 15.55
CA ILE A 893 -78.86 5.60 14.97
C ILE A 893 -79.91 6.12 13.90
N PRO A 894 -80.30 5.46 12.75
CA PRO A 894 -80.07 4.08 12.24
C PRO A 894 -79.67 3.84 10.72
N SER A 895 -79.30 2.58 10.39
CA SER A 895 -79.53 1.82 9.11
C SER A 895 -78.84 2.24 7.77
N ALA A 896 -78.58 1.38 6.76
CA ALA A 896 -78.81 -0.08 6.55
C ALA A 896 -77.67 -0.75 5.71
N ARG A 897 -77.84 -2.01 5.26
CA ARG A 897 -76.84 -2.88 4.56
C ARG A 897 -77.49 -3.68 3.42
N VAL A 898 -76.88 -3.83 2.21
CA VAL A 898 -77.10 -4.92 1.19
C VAL A 898 -76.26 -4.70 -0.11
N GLN A 899 -76.04 -5.74 -0.93
CA GLN A 899 -75.49 -5.73 -2.32
C GLN A 899 -76.52 -6.38 -3.29
N PRO A 900 -76.60 -6.06 -4.61
CA PRO A 900 -75.88 -6.83 -5.65
C PRO A 900 -75.56 -6.06 -6.99
N GLN A 901 -75.24 -6.82 -8.07
CA GLN A 901 -74.90 -6.42 -9.48
C GLN A 901 -76.17 -6.28 -10.41
N PRO A 902 -76.17 -5.95 -11.76
CA PRO A 902 -75.14 -6.18 -12.83
C PRO A 902 -75.05 -5.17 -14.04
N ARG A 903 -74.61 -5.68 -15.21
CA ARG A 903 -74.13 -5.05 -16.49
C ARG A 903 -75.20 -4.45 -17.45
N PRO A 904 -74.77 -3.65 -18.49
CA PRO A 904 -74.95 -4.07 -19.91
C PRO A 904 -73.79 -3.69 -20.90
N ALA A 905 -73.93 -4.02 -22.21
CA ALA A 905 -73.00 -3.82 -23.38
C ALA A 905 -73.77 -4.09 -24.72
N PRO A 906 -73.21 -4.10 -25.99
CA PRO A 906 -71.91 -3.68 -26.54
C PRO A 906 -71.97 -2.35 -27.37
N PRO A 907 -71.95 -2.18 -28.74
CA PRO A 907 -71.96 -3.06 -29.95
C PRO A 907 -70.64 -3.00 -30.84
N PRO A 908 -70.54 -3.61 -32.07
CA PRO A 908 -69.29 -3.71 -32.90
C PRO A 908 -69.28 -3.01 -34.31
N VAL A 909 -68.08 -2.90 -34.96
CA VAL A 909 -67.72 -3.02 -36.44
C VAL A 909 -66.17 -2.84 -36.56
N ILE A 910 -65.30 -3.80 -36.97
CA ILE A 910 -65.07 -4.56 -38.23
C ILE A 910 -64.37 -3.71 -39.32
N THR A 911 -63.12 -3.99 -39.78
CA THR A 911 -62.74 -5.00 -40.82
C THR A 911 -61.21 -5.26 -40.92
N ILE A 912 -60.80 -6.37 -41.57
CA ILE A 912 -59.42 -6.74 -42.04
C ILE A 912 -59.58 -7.39 -43.45
N PRO A 913 -58.88 -6.96 -44.53
CA PRO A 913 -57.62 -7.58 -45.05
C PRO A 913 -56.70 -6.58 -45.83
N GLY A 914 -55.62 -6.92 -46.56
CA GLY A 914 -54.79 -8.13 -46.63
C GLY A 914 -54.07 -8.43 -47.97
N ARG A 915 -52.85 -7.90 -48.18
CA ARG A 915 -51.67 -8.44 -48.93
C ARG A 915 -51.74 -8.73 -50.47
N ILE A 916 -50.56 -8.61 -51.15
CA ILE A 916 -50.18 -9.10 -52.53
C ILE A 916 -50.71 -8.22 -53.71
N PRO A 917 -50.04 -8.06 -54.90
CA PRO A 917 -48.73 -8.56 -55.41
C PRO A 917 -47.69 -7.48 -55.87
N LYS A 918 -46.59 -8.03 -56.39
CA LYS A 918 -45.29 -7.53 -56.90
C LYS A 918 -45.26 -6.74 -58.23
N GLN A 919 -44.18 -5.94 -58.36
CA GLN A 919 -43.25 -5.76 -59.52
C GLN A 919 -43.73 -5.18 -60.88
N GLU A 920 -43.18 -4.00 -61.24
CA GLU A 920 -42.23 -3.79 -62.37
C GLU A 920 -41.35 -2.55 -62.05
N VAL A 921 -40.01 -2.64 -62.00
CA VAL A 921 -38.98 -2.44 -63.06
C VAL A 921 -38.71 -0.94 -63.39
N LYS A 922 -37.42 -0.57 -63.48
CA LYS A 922 -36.90 0.83 -63.49
C LYS A 922 -36.77 1.40 -64.92
N PRO A 923 -36.69 2.74 -65.09
CA PRO A 923 -35.35 3.28 -65.39
C PRO A 923 -34.96 4.62 -64.71
N ILE A 924 -33.67 4.91 -64.87
CA ILE A 924 -32.83 5.97 -64.28
C ILE A 924 -33.08 7.38 -64.88
N PRO A 925 -33.08 8.47 -64.09
CA PRO A 925 -32.73 9.81 -64.57
C PRO A 925 -31.21 9.91 -64.78
N GLN A 926 -30.76 10.14 -66.02
CA GLN A 926 -29.34 10.09 -66.38
C GLN A 926 -28.54 11.31 -65.90
N LYS A 927 -27.20 11.14 -65.79
CA LYS A 927 -26.24 12.23 -65.57
C LYS A 927 -26.33 13.26 -66.70
N ARG A 928 -26.41 14.55 -66.36
CA ARG A 928 -25.88 15.66 -67.18
C ARG A 928 -24.97 16.54 -66.31
N PRO A 929 -24.04 17.30 -66.93
CA PRO A 929 -22.65 17.17 -66.51
C PRO A 929 -22.15 18.28 -65.56
N PRO A 930 -21.06 18.04 -64.81
CA PRO A 930 -20.19 19.12 -64.37
C PRO A 930 -19.55 19.80 -65.61
N PRO A 931 -19.24 21.11 -65.56
CA PRO A 931 -18.49 21.77 -66.63
C PRO A 931 -17.08 21.15 -66.81
N PRO A 932 -16.51 21.21 -68.03
CA PRO A 932 -15.27 20.52 -68.36
C PRO A 932 -14.02 21.16 -67.75
N PRO A 933 -12.94 20.39 -67.52
CA PRO A 933 -11.67 20.91 -67.00
C PRO A 933 -10.78 21.50 -68.12
N PRO A 934 -10.13 22.66 -67.88
CA PRO A 934 -8.86 22.98 -68.53
C PRO A 934 -7.75 22.05 -68.02
N VAL A 935 -6.90 21.55 -68.91
CA VAL A 935 -5.89 20.52 -68.59
C VAL A 935 -4.49 20.98 -69.05
N ALA A 936 -3.49 20.65 -68.22
CA ALA A 936 -2.04 20.58 -68.49
C ALA A 936 -1.23 21.88 -68.76
N ALA A 937 -0.29 22.13 -67.83
CA ALA A 937 1.17 22.33 -68.06
C ALA A 937 1.63 23.53 -68.94
N PRO A 938 2.95 23.71 -69.23
CA PRO A 938 4.19 23.22 -68.58
C PRO A 938 5.10 24.37 -68.02
N PRO A 939 6.25 24.08 -67.39
CA PRO A 939 7.15 25.09 -66.79
C PRO A 939 8.29 25.56 -67.72
N PRO A 940 8.87 26.74 -67.43
CA PRO A 940 10.34 26.91 -67.46
C PRO A 940 10.90 27.79 -66.30
N SER A 941 12.21 28.00 -66.14
CA SER A 941 13.31 27.04 -65.83
C SER A 941 14.68 27.75 -65.79
N ALA A 942 15.47 27.57 -64.72
CA ALA A 942 16.92 27.86 -64.62
C ALA A 942 17.35 29.35 -64.84
N PRO A 943 18.64 29.72 -64.66
CA PRO A 943 19.83 29.27 -65.43
C PRO A 943 21.00 28.72 -64.56
N TRP A 944 22.16 28.26 -65.05
CA TRP A 944 22.52 27.31 -66.14
C TRP A 944 24.01 26.89 -65.98
N HIS A 945 24.38 25.62 -66.28
CA HIS A 945 25.75 25.05 -66.40
C HIS A 945 26.69 25.09 -65.15
N ALA A 946 27.73 24.24 -64.98
CA ALA A 946 28.31 23.18 -65.84
C ALA A 946 28.85 21.94 -65.07
N GLN A 947 28.76 20.76 -65.72
CA GLN A 947 29.78 19.68 -65.83
C GLN A 947 30.57 19.12 -64.60
N THR A 948 30.23 17.87 -64.19
CA THR A 948 31.10 16.64 -64.05
C THR A 948 32.47 16.64 -63.33
N PRO A 949 32.98 15.48 -62.84
CA PRO A 949 32.32 14.31 -62.20
C PRO A 949 33.15 13.71 -61.01
N ALA A 950 32.77 12.48 -60.59
CA ALA A 950 33.60 11.44 -59.95
C ALA A 950 33.80 11.42 -58.41
N ALA A 951 33.99 10.18 -57.93
CA ALA A 951 34.61 9.77 -56.67
C ALA A 951 36.07 9.33 -56.98
N PRO A 952 36.99 9.03 -56.02
CA PRO A 952 36.74 8.67 -54.62
C PRO A 952 37.77 9.25 -53.61
N ALA A 953 37.84 8.61 -52.43
CA ALA A 953 38.97 8.62 -51.48
C ALA A 953 39.21 9.86 -50.61
N ALA A 954 39.96 9.61 -49.53
CA ALA A 954 40.66 10.58 -48.67
C ALA A 954 42.19 10.41 -48.92
N PRO A 955 43.14 10.89 -48.08
CA PRO A 955 43.09 11.85 -46.97
C PRO A 955 44.23 12.91 -47.00
N TRP A 956 44.44 13.62 -45.87
CA TRP A 956 45.72 14.23 -45.37
C TRP A 956 46.18 15.67 -45.75
N HIS A 957 46.87 16.26 -44.74
CA HIS A 957 48.00 17.23 -44.78
C HIS A 957 47.70 18.71 -45.12
N ARG A 958 47.96 19.66 -44.18
CA ARG A 958 49.23 20.38 -43.78
C ARG A 958 49.30 21.75 -44.52
N GLU A 959 49.91 22.84 -44.02
CA GLU A 959 50.73 23.17 -42.82
C GLU A 959 50.65 24.72 -42.57
N SER A 960 51.33 25.45 -41.65
CA SER A 960 52.37 25.21 -40.61
C SER A 960 52.35 26.33 -39.53
N ALA A 961 53.50 26.54 -38.86
CA ALA A 961 54.02 27.79 -38.26
C ALA A 961 53.73 28.13 -36.77
N ALA A 962 54.80 27.95 -35.96
CA ALA A 962 55.26 28.72 -34.78
C ALA A 962 54.34 28.88 -33.53
N VAL A 963 54.65 28.39 -32.30
CA VAL A 963 55.89 28.41 -31.45
C VAL A 963 56.24 29.84 -30.99
N PRO A 964 56.37 30.16 -29.66
CA PRO A 964 57.09 29.40 -28.59
C PRO A 964 56.37 29.31 -27.21
N ALA A 965 56.94 28.79 -26.10
CA ALA A 965 57.76 27.58 -25.85
C ALA A 965 58.03 27.40 -24.32
N GLY A 966 58.20 26.15 -23.83
CA GLY A 966 58.69 25.80 -22.46
C GLY A 966 57.72 24.89 -21.66
N ARG A 967 57.94 23.57 -21.54
CA ARG A 967 58.83 22.81 -20.62
C ARG A 967 58.32 22.77 -19.16
N TYR A 968 58.18 21.62 -18.47
CA TYR A 968 58.67 20.23 -18.68
C TYR A 968 57.57 19.14 -18.50
N GLN A 969 57.92 17.85 -18.68
CA GLN A 969 57.01 16.70 -18.79
C GLN A 969 57.21 15.62 -17.71
N LEU A 970 56.25 14.68 -17.60
CA LEU A 970 56.38 13.33 -17.03
C LEU A 970 55.89 12.26 -18.06
N PRO A 971 56.26 10.97 -17.93
CA PRO A 971 56.27 10.02 -19.06
C PRO A 971 54.98 9.16 -19.27
N PRO A 972 54.80 8.56 -20.48
CA PRO A 972 53.65 7.71 -20.86
C PRO A 972 53.86 6.18 -20.65
N PRO A 973 52.79 5.35 -20.78
CA PRO A 973 52.80 3.89 -20.50
C PRO A 973 53.14 2.98 -21.72
N PRO A 974 53.42 1.67 -21.48
CA PRO A 974 53.76 0.67 -22.52
C PRO A 974 52.55 0.01 -23.25
N PRO A 975 52.78 -0.69 -24.39
CA PRO A 975 51.73 -1.17 -25.32
C PRO A 975 51.29 -2.65 -25.18
N PRO A 976 50.19 -3.08 -25.85
CA PRO A 976 49.66 -4.45 -25.81
C PRO A 976 50.26 -5.40 -26.88
N PRO A 977 50.25 -6.74 -26.65
CA PRO A 977 50.71 -7.75 -27.60
C PRO A 977 49.63 -8.24 -28.60
N SER A 978 50.06 -8.93 -29.67
CA SER A 978 49.26 -9.25 -30.86
C SER A 978 48.99 -10.75 -31.09
N VAL A 979 48.05 -11.07 -32.00
CA VAL A 979 47.61 -12.44 -32.35
C VAL A 979 48.48 -13.07 -33.46
N ALA A 980 48.74 -14.38 -33.36
CA ALA A 980 49.33 -15.19 -34.44
C ALA A 980 48.51 -16.48 -34.70
N ARG A 981 48.45 -16.92 -35.97
CA ARG A 981 47.76 -18.15 -36.42
C ARG A 981 48.75 -19.24 -36.84
N LYS A 982 48.38 -20.52 -36.66
CA LYS A 982 48.76 -21.64 -37.55
C LYS A 982 47.70 -22.77 -37.54
N ARG A 983 47.78 -23.71 -38.48
CA ARG A 983 46.75 -24.73 -38.81
C ARG A 983 47.22 -26.15 -38.44
N LEU A 984 46.30 -27.09 -38.10
CA LEU A 984 45.94 -28.28 -38.94
C LEU A 984 45.14 -29.41 -38.20
N ALA A 985 44.36 -30.14 -39.01
CA ALA A 985 43.99 -31.58 -38.92
C ALA A 985 43.08 -32.19 -37.80
N LYS A 986 41.82 -32.50 -38.20
CA LYS A 986 41.04 -33.77 -38.01
C LYS A 986 41.31 -34.64 -36.75
N LYS A 987 40.33 -34.88 -35.85
CA LYS A 987 39.33 -35.98 -35.91
C LYS A 987 38.39 -35.98 -34.67
N ASN A 988 37.18 -36.56 -34.81
CA ASN A 988 36.33 -37.12 -33.72
C ASN A 988 36.78 -38.56 -33.37
N PRO A 989 36.32 -39.23 -32.27
CA PRO A 989 35.17 -38.91 -31.40
C PRO A 989 35.45 -38.96 -29.87
N ASP A 990 34.39 -38.94 -29.07
CA ASP A 990 34.25 -39.44 -27.68
C ASP A 990 34.74 -40.91 -27.53
N PRO A 991 34.87 -41.55 -26.32
CA PRO A 991 34.19 -41.23 -25.04
C PRO A 991 34.94 -41.57 -23.70
N VAL A 992 34.17 -41.54 -22.59
CA VAL A 992 34.33 -42.23 -21.27
C VAL A 992 35.24 -41.64 -20.17
N VAL A 993 34.64 -41.63 -18.97
CA VAL A 993 35.15 -41.50 -17.58
C VAL A 993 36.19 -42.59 -17.23
N PRO A 994 37.31 -42.28 -16.51
CA PRO A 994 37.34 -42.57 -15.06
C PRO A 994 38.19 -41.62 -14.18
N CYS A 995 38.09 -41.81 -12.86
CA CYS A 995 38.95 -41.23 -11.83
C CYS A 995 40.32 -41.94 -11.79
N TYR A 996 41.31 -41.37 -11.07
CA TYR A 996 42.01 -42.05 -9.96
C TYR A 996 42.88 -41.08 -9.14
N ASP A 997 43.04 -41.38 -7.85
CA ASP A 997 44.08 -40.83 -6.98
C ASP A 997 45.45 -41.50 -7.25
N ILE A 998 46.54 -40.86 -6.80
CA ILE A 998 47.68 -41.46 -6.06
C ILE A 998 48.63 -40.32 -5.63
N ALA A 999 49.44 -40.56 -4.59
CA ALA A 999 50.26 -39.55 -3.89
C ALA A 999 51.77 -39.88 -3.95
N ASP A 1000 52.52 -39.23 -3.05
CA ASP A 1000 53.86 -39.62 -2.54
C ASP A 1000 55.06 -39.25 -3.49
N ASP A 1001 56.29 -38.96 -3.01
CA ASP A 1001 56.84 -39.01 -1.63
C ASP A 1001 58.05 -38.04 -1.42
N ASP A 1002 58.74 -38.14 -0.25
CA ASP A 1002 60.12 -37.68 0.09
C ASP A 1002 60.37 -36.14 0.34
N ASP A 1003 61.26 -35.67 1.27
CA ASP A 1003 62.16 -36.34 2.25
C ASP A 1003 62.54 -35.45 3.49
N ASP A 1004 63.14 -36.08 4.53
CA ASP A 1004 64.07 -35.64 5.64
C ASP A 1004 64.11 -34.17 6.21
N SER A 1005 64.54 -33.86 7.46
CA SER A 1005 64.38 -34.29 8.88
C SER A 1005 65.18 -33.27 9.78
N ASP A 1006 65.42 -33.27 11.11
CA ASP A 1006 65.09 -34.05 12.33
C ASP A 1006 65.24 -33.09 13.60
N TYR A 1007 65.30 -33.66 14.81
CA TYR A 1007 65.68 -33.14 16.15
C TYR A 1007 64.58 -32.57 17.06
N ASN A 1008 64.65 -32.95 18.34
CA ASN A 1008 63.45 -33.37 19.10
C ASN A 1008 63.60 -33.20 20.66
N PRO A 1009 62.82 -33.83 21.59
CA PRO A 1009 61.94 -33.08 22.50
C PRO A 1009 62.18 -33.32 24.01
N PRO A 1010 61.27 -32.86 24.90
CA PRO A 1010 60.18 -33.72 25.39
C PRO A 1010 58.81 -32.98 25.56
N ASN A 1011 57.61 -33.60 25.68
CA ASN A 1011 57.23 -35.01 25.83
C ASN A 1011 55.80 -35.36 25.25
N ARG A 1012 55.07 -36.29 25.90
CA ARG A 1012 53.85 -37.05 25.53
C ARG A 1012 52.66 -36.79 26.50
N PRO A 1013 51.42 -37.38 26.34
CA PRO A 1013 50.97 -38.39 25.38
C PRO A 1013 49.61 -38.18 24.65
N LYS A 1014 49.66 -38.32 23.32
CA LYS A 1014 48.92 -39.28 22.44
C LYS A 1014 47.64 -40.02 22.95
N LYS A 1015 46.49 -39.84 22.26
CA LYS A 1015 45.95 -40.79 21.23
C LYS A 1015 44.58 -40.42 20.61
N LYS A 1016 44.51 -40.53 19.26
CA LYS A 1016 43.40 -40.92 18.35
C LYS A 1016 41.98 -40.28 18.43
N ARG A 1017 41.62 -39.68 17.28
CA ARG A 1017 40.28 -39.49 16.66
C ARG A 1017 39.20 -38.80 17.49
#